data_AF-A0A431KS40-F1
#
_entry.id   AF-A0A431KS40-F1
#
_cell.length_a   1.000
_cell.length_b   1.000
_cell.length_c   1.000
_cell.angle_alpha   90.00
_cell.angle_beta   90.00
_cell.angle_gamma   90.00
#
_symmetry.space_group_name_H-M   'P 1'
#
loop_
_entity.id
_entity.type
_entity.pdbx_description
1 polymer ?
#
loop_
_entity_poly.entity_id
_entity_poly.type
_entity_poly.pdbx_seq_one_letter_code
_entity_poly.pdbx_strand_id
1 'polypeptide(L)'
;MADEFPLLRAQMRTSRHPFRNPKAGRGKKLALPPIDADSHQEFLQSKLSALLLKVSQRTLDSRLQDATREILQVVPRDGLTIPAASLSDKDEDVRLVSQDETTGVVLIDAPNAQLEFLKKKLKDYIDPNKLTKKNNRKNEPLIVPIMDIDLAGVKERSNDELRLLIDEASSTEPMWLEIACRGGHRCAPQDSINSKNQIQTAIEVLGIETIVEEFEAAERIWFFLKLSISELLLLTELVDCVYEIDLASSEVRDLVTLKELDDQSALKNLNRFSVSKPAKLAPAVVLVDTGIASNHPMLKDFVLTTSSALPEDASPIDTNGHGTSMAGLSLYRDMGGAIRQNSVIGEHWLQSVKIFNQRGIGSNSEKNRHYWPQLAVEAVDLAEKSDEEERPRVFVTTVTAPIKAPGETSWSTAINQLCYNNGLGRLFIVSIGNAPTDRVPHVHGYPQTNLGEKIDDPAQSVNALTVGALTHKTKVPVKDYPGHKSVAQTGEVSPHSRCGYPQHPIKPELVLEGGNVAFDGKVPDPMVPTLTQISTGRNFTRTPIVLMHGTSAAAANAAFFAANLRRTHPHLKAETIRALMVHSAEWSETMMAQAPVKDDRLALFGYGEPNFQYAERCARERATVVIEGSMPNAFLDKDKMTCSPFFEPVKKLDSFTW
;
A
#
# COMPACT_ATOMS: atom_id res chain seq x y z
N MET A 1 16.52 6.73 -1.96
CA MET A 1 15.49 7.74 -1.63
C MET A 1 15.66 8.94 -2.55
N ALA A 2 14.70 9.14 -3.45
CA ALA A 2 14.69 10.17 -4.48
C ALA A 2 14.36 11.56 -3.88
N ASP A 3 14.74 12.62 -4.60
CA ASP A 3 14.53 14.03 -4.23
C ASP A 3 13.03 14.36 -4.02
N GLU A 4 12.54 14.31 -2.78
CA GLU A 4 11.18 14.71 -2.40
C GLU A 4 11.10 16.22 -2.11
N PHE A 5 10.07 16.87 -2.66
CA PHE A 5 9.86 18.32 -2.55
C PHE A 5 8.46 18.63 -1.99
N PRO A 6 8.27 19.78 -1.30
CA PRO A 6 6.95 20.19 -0.82
C PRO A 6 5.96 20.47 -1.97
N LEU A 7 4.66 20.47 -1.67
CA LEU A 7 3.62 20.90 -2.62
C LEU A 7 3.85 22.34 -3.07
N LEU A 8 3.70 22.60 -4.37
CA LEU A 8 3.81 23.95 -4.90
C LEU A 8 2.53 24.73 -4.63
N ARG A 9 2.63 25.83 -3.87
CA ARG A 9 1.51 26.75 -3.64
C ARG A 9 1.53 27.85 -4.68
N ALA A 10 0.45 27.97 -5.46
CA ALA A 10 0.28 29.06 -6.40
C ALA A 10 -0.86 29.98 -5.94
N GLN A 11 -0.64 31.29 -6.02
CA GLN A 11 -1.68 32.30 -5.86
C GLN A 11 -2.19 32.70 -7.24
N MET A 12 -3.51 32.75 -7.43
CA MET A 12 -4.09 33.36 -8.62
C MET A 12 -3.84 34.87 -8.58
N ARG A 13 -2.70 35.32 -9.13
CA ARG A 13 -2.52 36.70 -9.58
C ARG A 13 -2.94 36.73 -11.04
N THR A 14 -3.88 37.59 -11.39
CA THR A 14 -4.23 37.87 -12.79
C THR A 14 -3.05 38.55 -13.47
N SER A 15 -2.09 37.76 -13.97
CA SER A 15 -1.04 38.21 -14.88
C SER A 15 -1.18 37.47 -16.21
N ARG A 16 -1.50 38.23 -17.26
CA ARG A 16 -1.52 37.72 -18.64
C ARG A 16 -0.10 37.67 -19.16
N HIS A 17 0.44 36.46 -19.35
CA HIS A 17 1.67 36.26 -20.11
C HIS A 17 1.32 35.65 -21.48
N PRO A 18 1.89 36.17 -22.59
CA PRO A 18 1.78 35.48 -23.87
C PRO A 18 2.48 34.13 -23.76
N PHE A 19 1.75 33.06 -24.09
CA PHE A 19 2.29 31.71 -24.20
C PHE A 19 3.49 31.70 -25.14
N ARG A 20 4.69 31.37 -24.61
CA ARG A 20 5.85 31.00 -25.41
C ARG A 20 5.94 29.48 -25.40
N ASN A 21 5.85 28.91 -26.59
CA ASN A 21 6.03 27.49 -26.84
C ASN A 21 7.39 27.04 -26.27
N PRO A 22 7.47 26.04 -25.38
CA PRO A 22 8.74 25.39 -25.13
C PRO A 22 9.11 24.68 -26.43
N LYS A 23 10.14 25.16 -27.13
CA LYS A 23 10.83 24.32 -28.09
C LYS A 23 11.33 23.14 -27.27
N ALA A 24 10.65 22.00 -27.40
CA ALA A 24 11.15 20.72 -26.96
C ALA A 24 12.51 20.52 -27.63
N GLY A 25 13.59 20.83 -26.90
CA GLY A 25 14.87 20.27 -27.22
C GLY A 25 14.66 18.77 -27.14
N ARG A 26 14.79 18.07 -28.27
CA ARG A 26 15.08 16.64 -28.24
C ARG A 26 16.26 16.50 -27.31
N GLY A 27 16.02 15.99 -26.10
CA GLY A 27 17.08 15.59 -25.21
C GLY A 27 17.96 14.64 -26.01
N LYS A 28 19.14 15.11 -26.43
CA LYS A 28 20.21 14.20 -26.80
C LYS A 28 20.38 13.33 -25.56
N LYS A 29 20.22 12.01 -25.68
CA LYS A 29 20.71 11.07 -24.65
C LYS A 29 22.09 11.60 -24.25
N LEU A 30 22.27 11.96 -22.98
CA LEU A 30 23.59 12.32 -22.48
C LEU A 30 24.49 11.14 -22.84
N ALA A 31 25.40 11.34 -23.79
CA ALA A 31 26.42 10.36 -24.05
C ALA A 31 27.34 10.45 -22.83
N LEU A 32 27.30 9.42 -21.98
CA LEU A 32 28.26 9.27 -20.91
C LEU A 32 29.68 9.38 -21.53
N PRO A 33 30.61 10.07 -20.87
CA PRO A 33 31.97 10.19 -21.38
C PRO A 33 32.53 8.80 -21.68
N PRO A 34 33.27 8.63 -22.80
CA PRO A 34 33.84 7.34 -23.16
C PRO A 34 34.74 6.84 -22.03
N ILE A 35 34.49 5.61 -21.59
CA ILE A 35 35.27 4.96 -20.55
C ILE A 35 36.61 4.53 -21.15
N ASP A 36 37.69 4.89 -20.46
CA ASP A 36 39.01 4.32 -20.75
C ASP A 36 39.01 2.84 -20.38
N ALA A 37 39.17 1.97 -21.39
CA ALA A 37 38.99 0.53 -21.20
C ALA A 37 40.10 -0.11 -20.37
N ASP A 38 41.34 0.39 -20.50
CA ASP A 38 42.47 -0.12 -19.74
C ASP A 38 42.29 0.19 -18.26
N SER A 39 41.99 1.45 -17.93
CA SER A 39 41.68 1.87 -16.55
C SER A 39 40.47 1.11 -15.97
N HIS A 40 39.42 0.89 -16.75
CA HIS A 40 38.23 0.16 -16.28
C HIS A 40 38.52 -1.33 -16.06
N GLN A 41 39.33 -1.94 -16.92
CA GLN A 41 39.73 -3.34 -16.76
C GLN A 41 40.59 -3.52 -15.51
N GLU A 42 41.59 -2.66 -15.28
CA GLU A 42 42.42 -2.67 -14.07
C GLU A 42 41.57 -2.51 -12.81
N PHE A 43 40.59 -1.59 -12.85
CA PHE A 43 39.65 -1.40 -11.75
C PHE A 43 38.85 -2.68 -11.45
N LEU A 44 38.24 -3.32 -12.46
CA LEU A 44 37.47 -4.55 -12.23
C LEU A 44 38.35 -5.73 -11.81
N GLN A 45 39.60 -5.82 -12.30
CA GLN A 45 40.57 -6.79 -11.80
C GLN A 45 40.88 -6.58 -10.32
N SER A 46 41.05 -5.32 -9.89
CA SER A 46 41.26 -4.98 -8.48
C SER A 46 40.08 -5.40 -7.61
N LYS A 47 38.84 -5.27 -8.11
CA LYS A 47 37.62 -5.74 -7.43
C LYS A 47 37.61 -7.25 -7.29
N LEU A 48 37.91 -8.00 -8.35
CA LEU A 48 38.02 -9.46 -8.29
C LEU A 48 39.12 -9.93 -7.33
N SER A 49 40.27 -9.25 -7.30
CA SER A 49 41.34 -9.54 -6.33
C SER A 49 40.92 -9.24 -4.89
N ALA A 50 40.21 -8.13 -4.66
CA ALA A 50 39.68 -7.79 -3.35
C ALA A 50 38.62 -8.80 -2.87
N LEU A 51 37.73 -9.24 -3.76
CA LEU A 51 36.77 -10.31 -3.48
C LEU A 51 37.46 -11.62 -3.08
N LEU A 52 38.49 -12.03 -3.82
CA LEU A 52 39.27 -13.22 -3.49
C LEU A 52 39.95 -13.11 -2.12
N LEU A 53 40.52 -11.94 -1.82
CA LEU A 53 41.12 -11.68 -0.52
C LEU A 53 40.07 -11.80 0.60
N LYS A 54 38.90 -11.18 0.42
CA LYS A 54 37.77 -11.22 1.37
C LYS A 54 37.32 -12.66 1.64
N VAL A 55 37.19 -13.49 0.62
CA VAL A 55 36.84 -14.92 0.78
C VAL A 55 37.95 -15.70 1.47
N SER A 56 39.22 -15.46 1.13
CA SER A 56 40.37 -16.15 1.74
C SER A 56 40.61 -15.79 3.21
N GLN A 57 40.12 -14.63 3.66
CA GLN A 57 40.26 -14.15 5.03
C GLN A 57 39.13 -14.59 5.96
N ARG A 58 38.10 -15.28 5.45
CA ARG A 58 37.05 -15.85 6.31
C ARG A 58 37.64 -16.90 7.26
N THR A 59 37.22 -16.87 8.52
CA THR A 59 37.63 -17.89 9.50
C THR A 59 37.08 -19.25 9.10
N LEU A 60 37.85 -20.32 9.35
CA LEU A 60 37.48 -21.70 8.98
C LEU A 60 36.13 -22.16 9.58
N ASP A 61 35.73 -21.59 10.71
CA ASP A 61 34.47 -21.91 11.41
C ASP A 61 33.31 -20.94 11.07
N SER A 62 33.49 -20.04 10.10
CA SER A 62 32.45 -19.04 9.76
C SER A 62 31.28 -19.60 8.95
N ARG A 63 31.40 -20.80 8.40
CA ARG A 63 30.41 -21.42 7.50
C ARG A 63 30.21 -22.89 7.82
N LEU A 64 29.07 -23.44 7.45
CA LEU A 64 28.86 -24.89 7.48
C LEU A 64 29.81 -25.59 6.51
N GLN A 65 30.24 -26.81 6.84
CA GLN A 65 31.26 -27.55 6.08
C GLN A 65 30.82 -27.85 4.63
N ASP A 66 29.52 -27.98 4.40
CA ASP A 66 28.92 -28.23 3.08
C ASP A 66 28.59 -26.94 2.31
N ALA A 67 28.82 -25.76 2.92
CA ALA A 67 28.68 -24.46 2.30
C ALA A 67 29.98 -24.10 1.53
N THR A 68 30.08 -24.63 0.31
CA THR A 68 31.28 -24.62 -0.54
C THR A 68 31.28 -23.60 -1.67
N ARG A 69 30.17 -22.90 -1.89
CA ARG A 69 29.91 -21.97 -3.00
C ARG A 69 29.83 -20.53 -2.51
N GLU A 70 29.79 -19.59 -3.46
CA GLU A 70 29.67 -18.17 -3.19
C GLU A 70 28.50 -17.57 -3.98
N ILE A 71 27.67 -16.79 -3.27
CA ILE A 71 26.64 -15.96 -3.89
C ILE A 71 27.20 -14.55 -4.04
N LEU A 72 27.32 -14.10 -5.28
CA LEU A 72 28.00 -12.86 -5.64
C LEU A 72 27.00 -11.87 -6.25
N GLN A 73 27.21 -10.60 -5.97
CA GLN A 73 26.52 -9.49 -6.60
C GLN A 73 27.41 -8.85 -7.67
N VAL A 74 26.79 -8.48 -8.79
CA VAL A 74 27.41 -7.67 -9.84
C VAL A 74 26.57 -6.40 -9.99
N VAL A 75 27.16 -5.27 -9.59
CA VAL A 75 26.47 -3.98 -9.48
C VAL A 75 26.58 -3.23 -10.81
N PRO A 76 25.47 -2.77 -11.42
CA PRO A 76 25.53 -1.97 -12.63
C PRO A 76 25.95 -0.53 -12.33
N ARG A 77 26.54 0.14 -13.31
CA ARG A 77 26.73 1.59 -13.33
C ARG A 77 25.38 2.27 -13.51
N ASP A 78 25.22 3.43 -12.87
CA ASP A 78 24.00 4.25 -12.97
C ASP A 78 23.59 4.49 -14.43
N GLY A 79 22.33 4.16 -14.74
CA GLY A 79 21.74 4.33 -16.06
C GLY A 79 22.17 3.31 -17.12
N LEU A 80 22.93 2.27 -16.75
CA LEU A 80 23.28 1.14 -17.62
C LEU A 80 22.70 -0.18 -17.08
N THR A 81 22.41 -1.12 -17.98
CA THR A 81 21.88 -2.44 -17.63
C THR A 81 22.88 -3.51 -17.98
N ILE A 82 23.17 -4.42 -17.03
CA ILE A 82 24.01 -5.58 -17.28
C ILE A 82 23.18 -6.64 -18.04
N PRO A 83 23.72 -7.23 -19.13
CA PRO A 83 23.09 -8.39 -19.78
C PRO A 83 23.28 -9.64 -18.91
N ALA A 84 22.39 -9.84 -17.92
CA ALA A 84 22.52 -10.83 -16.85
C ALA A 84 22.83 -12.27 -17.34
N ALA A 85 22.20 -12.70 -18.44
CA ALA A 85 22.46 -14.02 -19.03
C ALA A 85 23.93 -14.24 -19.47
N SER A 86 24.71 -13.17 -19.65
CA SER A 86 26.13 -13.26 -19.99
C SER A 86 27.03 -13.43 -18.77
N LEU A 87 26.49 -13.43 -17.55
CA LEU A 87 27.21 -13.70 -16.30
C LEU A 87 27.10 -15.14 -15.81
N SER A 88 26.36 -16.00 -16.51
CA SER A 88 26.40 -17.45 -16.27
C SER A 88 27.44 -18.14 -17.16
N ASP A 89 27.95 -19.27 -16.69
CA ASP A 89 28.90 -20.10 -17.42
C ASP A 89 28.68 -21.58 -17.03
N LYS A 90 28.41 -22.44 -18.02
CA LYS A 90 28.09 -23.85 -17.77
C LYS A 90 29.33 -24.68 -17.46
N ASP A 91 30.48 -24.34 -18.04
CA ASP A 91 31.71 -25.11 -17.89
C ASP A 91 32.32 -24.87 -16.49
N GLU A 92 32.17 -23.65 -15.98
CA GLU A 92 32.57 -23.28 -14.62
C GLU A 92 31.43 -23.40 -13.58
N ASP A 93 30.27 -23.95 -13.94
CA ASP A 93 29.06 -24.10 -13.10
C ASP A 93 28.65 -22.79 -12.37
N VAL A 94 28.72 -21.66 -13.08
CA VAL A 94 28.27 -20.35 -12.61
C VAL A 94 26.83 -20.12 -13.08
N ARG A 95 25.93 -19.96 -12.13
CA ARG A 95 24.48 -19.91 -12.35
C ARG A 95 23.97 -18.49 -12.14
N LEU A 96 23.12 -18.02 -13.05
CA LEU A 96 22.38 -16.78 -12.83
C LEU A 96 21.28 -17.03 -11.79
N VAL A 97 21.23 -16.21 -10.75
CA VAL A 97 20.21 -16.30 -9.69
C VAL A 97 19.05 -15.39 -10.02
N SER A 98 19.29 -14.08 -10.07
CA SER A 98 18.27 -13.06 -10.31
C SER A 98 18.89 -11.76 -10.83
N GLN A 99 18.04 -10.85 -11.32
CA GLN A 99 18.39 -9.47 -11.62
C GLN A 99 17.31 -8.57 -11.01
N ASP A 100 17.72 -7.71 -10.08
CA ASP A 100 16.80 -6.80 -9.38
C ASP A 100 16.33 -5.69 -10.33
N GLU A 101 15.01 -5.49 -10.44
CA GLU A 101 14.43 -4.54 -11.39
C GLU A 101 14.67 -3.07 -10.98
N THR A 102 14.78 -2.79 -9.68
CA THR A 102 14.93 -1.45 -9.11
C THR A 102 16.37 -0.93 -9.23
N THR A 103 17.33 -1.77 -8.86
CA THR A 103 18.75 -1.45 -8.75
C THR A 103 19.57 -1.96 -9.93
N GLY A 104 19.05 -2.93 -10.69
CA GLY A 104 19.75 -3.60 -11.78
C GLY A 104 20.86 -4.57 -11.33
N VAL A 105 21.05 -4.77 -10.02
CA VAL A 105 22.03 -5.69 -9.44
C VAL A 105 21.75 -7.11 -9.92
N VAL A 106 22.79 -7.82 -10.36
CA VAL A 106 22.68 -9.21 -10.81
C VAL A 106 23.31 -10.13 -9.77
N LEU A 107 22.56 -11.13 -9.33
CA LEU A 107 23.07 -12.18 -8.44
C LEU A 107 23.50 -13.42 -9.22
N ILE A 108 24.67 -13.96 -8.88
CA ILE A 108 25.17 -15.22 -9.42
C ILE A 108 25.60 -16.18 -8.30
N ASP A 109 25.42 -17.47 -8.54
CA ASP A 109 25.89 -18.55 -7.69
C ASP A 109 27.09 -19.24 -8.38
N ALA A 110 28.27 -19.11 -7.77
CA ALA A 110 29.53 -19.62 -8.32
C ALA A 110 30.19 -20.65 -7.38
N PRO A 111 30.89 -21.67 -7.91
CA PRO A 111 31.61 -22.64 -7.07
C PRO A 111 32.75 -22.03 -6.27
N ASN A 112 33.26 -20.87 -6.69
CA ASN A 112 34.30 -20.12 -5.98
C ASN A 112 34.35 -18.67 -6.49
N ALA A 113 35.08 -17.82 -5.78
CA ALA A 113 35.26 -16.40 -6.09
C ALA A 113 36.30 -16.09 -7.18
N GLN A 114 36.94 -17.09 -7.81
CA GLN A 114 37.97 -16.83 -8.83
C GLN A 114 37.37 -16.30 -10.13
N LEU A 115 36.16 -16.73 -10.49
CA LEU A 115 35.41 -16.30 -11.68
C LEU A 115 36.30 -16.24 -12.94
N GLU A 116 36.96 -17.35 -13.27
CA GLU A 116 37.93 -17.41 -14.37
C GLU A 116 37.30 -17.06 -15.73
N PHE A 117 36.03 -17.42 -15.93
CA PHE A 117 35.27 -17.03 -17.12
C PHE A 117 35.18 -15.51 -17.27
N LEU A 118 35.00 -14.78 -16.17
CA LEU A 118 34.87 -13.33 -16.17
C LEU A 118 36.23 -12.66 -16.36
N LYS A 119 37.30 -13.18 -15.73
CA LYS A 119 38.68 -12.75 -15.99
C LYS A 119 39.05 -12.91 -17.47
N LYS A 120 38.65 -14.03 -18.09
CA LYS A 120 38.83 -14.26 -19.53
C LYS A 120 38.06 -13.24 -20.36
N LYS A 121 36.81 -12.91 -20.00
CA LYS A 121 36.00 -11.89 -20.68
C LYS A 121 36.61 -10.49 -20.54
N LEU A 122 37.18 -10.15 -19.38
CA LEU A 122 37.93 -8.91 -19.12
C LEU A 122 39.22 -8.84 -19.94
N LYS A 123 39.95 -9.94 -20.10
CA LYS A 123 41.15 -9.99 -20.95
C LYS A 123 40.81 -9.78 -22.43
N ASP A 124 39.74 -10.42 -22.89
CA ASP A 124 39.24 -10.27 -24.27
C ASP A 124 38.72 -8.85 -24.57
N TYR A 125 38.32 -8.09 -23.55
CA TYR A 125 37.77 -6.74 -23.70
C TYR A 125 38.81 -5.68 -24.12
N ILE A 126 40.05 -5.83 -23.68
CA ILE A 126 41.14 -4.90 -24.03
C ILE A 126 42.04 -5.43 -25.16
N ASP A 127 41.87 -6.68 -25.59
CA ASP A 127 42.74 -7.29 -26.61
C ASP A 127 42.45 -6.66 -27.99
N PRO A 128 43.42 -5.93 -28.58
CA PRO A 128 43.22 -5.24 -29.86
C PRO A 128 42.99 -6.21 -31.03
N ASN A 129 43.33 -7.50 -30.86
CA ASN A 129 43.11 -8.54 -31.87
C ASN A 129 41.73 -9.21 -31.76
N LYS A 130 40.94 -8.87 -30.73
CA LYS A 130 39.62 -9.46 -30.48
C LYS A 130 38.53 -8.42 -30.60
N LEU A 131 38.35 -7.90 -31.81
CA LEU A 131 37.25 -7.02 -32.15
C LEU A 131 36.05 -7.81 -32.70
N THR A 132 34.85 -7.31 -32.43
CA THR A 132 33.62 -7.83 -33.03
C THR A 132 33.57 -7.50 -34.54
N LYS A 133 32.67 -8.13 -35.29
CA LYS A 133 32.44 -7.83 -36.72
C LYS A 133 32.11 -6.36 -37.01
N LYS A 134 31.64 -5.61 -35.99
CA LYS A 134 31.33 -4.17 -36.07
C LYS A 134 32.48 -3.28 -35.59
N ASN A 135 33.68 -3.84 -35.40
CA ASN A 135 34.87 -3.15 -34.90
C ASN A 135 34.77 -2.61 -33.46
N ASN A 136 33.83 -3.13 -32.67
CA ASN A 136 33.72 -2.84 -31.23
C ASN A 136 34.54 -3.83 -30.40
N ARG A 137 34.92 -3.46 -29.18
CA ARG A 137 35.66 -4.34 -28.25
C ARG A 137 34.80 -5.57 -27.91
N LYS A 138 35.42 -6.75 -27.81
CA LYS A 138 34.69 -7.97 -27.44
C LYS A 138 34.22 -7.89 -25.99
N ASN A 139 33.04 -8.44 -25.69
CA ASN A 139 32.38 -8.37 -24.37
C ASN A 139 32.08 -6.96 -23.84
N GLU A 140 32.28 -5.91 -24.64
CA GLU A 140 31.99 -4.52 -24.24
C GLU A 140 30.58 -4.31 -23.67
N PRO A 141 29.49 -4.89 -24.26
CA PRO A 141 28.14 -4.76 -23.68
C PRO A 141 27.97 -5.39 -22.29
N LEU A 142 28.83 -6.33 -21.91
CA LEU A 142 28.83 -6.94 -20.57
C LEU A 142 29.73 -6.19 -19.61
N ILE A 143 30.95 -5.83 -20.02
CA ILE A 143 31.98 -5.28 -19.12
C ILE A 143 31.72 -3.81 -18.79
N VAL A 144 31.28 -3.01 -19.77
CA VAL A 144 31.07 -1.57 -19.58
C VAL A 144 30.01 -1.26 -18.51
N PRO A 145 28.86 -1.95 -18.47
CA PRO A 145 27.86 -1.70 -17.44
C PRO A 145 28.30 -2.07 -16.03
N ILE A 146 29.35 -2.88 -15.81
CA ILE A 146 29.73 -3.33 -14.47
C ILE A 146 30.42 -2.19 -13.71
N MET A 147 29.93 -1.90 -12.51
CA MET A 147 30.50 -0.93 -11.56
C MET A 147 31.20 -1.62 -10.38
N ASP A 148 30.68 -2.74 -9.91
CA ASP A 148 31.28 -3.46 -8.79
C ASP A 148 30.98 -4.96 -8.85
N ILE A 149 31.81 -5.76 -8.16
CA ILE A 149 31.64 -7.19 -7.95
C ILE A 149 32.04 -7.50 -6.51
N ASP A 150 31.11 -8.03 -5.71
CA ASP A 150 31.36 -8.41 -4.32
C ASP A 150 30.48 -9.62 -3.92
N LEU A 151 30.64 -10.13 -2.70
CA LEU A 151 29.71 -11.04 -2.05
C LEU A 151 28.34 -10.37 -1.91
N ALA A 152 27.29 -11.11 -2.22
CA ALA A 152 25.92 -10.66 -1.93
C ALA A 152 25.68 -10.72 -0.42
N GLY A 153 25.18 -9.63 0.16
CA GLY A 153 24.67 -9.60 1.52
C GLY A 153 23.18 -9.94 1.56
N VAL A 154 22.58 -9.76 2.73
CA VAL A 154 21.13 -9.93 2.90
C VAL A 154 20.37 -8.91 2.07
N LYS A 155 20.80 -7.64 2.03
CA LYS A 155 20.09 -6.54 1.35
C LYS A 155 19.96 -6.79 -0.15
N GLU A 156 21.01 -7.28 -0.79
CA GLU A 156 21.01 -7.57 -2.23
C GLU A 156 20.11 -8.76 -2.58
N ARG A 157 19.91 -9.69 -1.63
CA ARG A 157 18.97 -10.81 -1.75
C ARG A 157 17.55 -10.45 -1.33
N SER A 158 17.33 -9.26 -0.79
CA SER A 158 16.05 -8.83 -0.22
C SER A 158 15.25 -7.96 -1.17
N ASN A 159 13.92 -7.97 -1.07
CA ASN A 159 13.07 -6.97 -1.70
C ASN A 159 13.15 -5.59 -1.02
N ASP A 160 12.51 -4.58 -1.62
CA ASP A 160 12.53 -3.19 -1.14
C ASP A 160 11.95 -3.03 0.27
N GLU A 161 10.90 -3.78 0.64
CA GLU A 161 10.29 -3.72 1.98
C GLU A 161 11.28 -4.20 3.05
N LEU A 162 11.92 -5.34 2.83
CA LEU A 162 12.90 -5.88 3.77
C LEU A 162 14.20 -5.05 3.80
N ARG A 163 14.63 -4.48 2.67
CA ARG A 163 15.79 -3.55 2.64
C ARG A 163 15.58 -2.36 3.58
N LEU A 164 14.40 -1.74 3.55
CA LEU A 164 14.06 -0.62 4.43
C LEU A 164 14.12 -1.04 5.91
N LEU A 165 13.58 -2.21 6.26
CA LEU A 165 13.65 -2.74 7.62
C LEU A 165 15.10 -3.00 8.09
N ILE A 166 15.96 -3.49 7.20
CA ILE A 166 17.38 -3.70 7.49
C ILE A 166 18.10 -2.36 7.69
N ASP A 167 17.82 -1.36 6.85
CA ASP A 167 18.42 -0.01 6.95
C ASP A 167 18.04 0.71 8.25
N GLU A 168 16.80 0.55 8.69
CA GLU A 168 16.31 1.17 9.93
C GLU A 168 16.94 0.53 11.18
N ALA A 169 17.60 -0.64 11.07
CA ALA A 169 18.36 -1.33 12.12
C ALA A 169 17.62 -1.47 13.48
N SER A 170 16.29 -1.42 13.45
CA SER A 170 15.47 -1.14 14.65
C SER A 170 14.70 -2.35 15.16
N SER A 171 14.62 -3.46 14.41
CA SER A 171 13.82 -4.63 14.82
C SER A 171 14.69 -5.76 15.36
N THR A 172 14.67 -5.95 16.68
CA THR A 172 15.11 -7.19 17.33
C THR A 172 14.07 -8.30 17.25
N GLU A 173 12.83 -7.97 16.88
CA GLU A 173 11.72 -8.92 16.87
C GLU A 173 11.79 -9.84 15.64
N PRO A 174 11.60 -11.17 15.83
CA PRO A 174 11.51 -12.12 14.74
C PRO A 174 10.32 -11.87 13.80
N MET A 175 10.58 -11.94 12.49
CA MET A 175 9.58 -11.77 11.44
C MET A 175 9.51 -13.02 10.55
N TRP A 176 8.33 -13.28 9.99
CA TRP A 176 8.14 -14.36 9.04
C TRP A 176 8.71 -14.00 7.68
N LEU A 177 9.62 -14.83 7.19
CA LEU A 177 10.35 -14.66 5.93
C LEU A 177 10.09 -15.84 5.00
N GLU A 178 10.00 -15.54 3.71
CA GLU A 178 10.05 -16.48 2.61
C GLU A 178 11.48 -16.50 2.07
N ILE A 179 12.20 -17.61 2.28
CA ILE A 179 13.60 -17.75 1.87
C ILE A 179 13.69 -18.72 0.71
N ALA A 180 14.00 -18.20 -0.47
CA ALA A 180 14.24 -19.02 -1.65
C ALA A 180 15.69 -19.51 -1.65
N CYS A 181 15.85 -20.83 -1.73
CA CYS A 181 17.14 -21.48 -1.76
C CYS A 181 17.35 -22.25 -3.07
N ARG A 182 18.62 -22.57 -3.34
CA ARG A 182 19.07 -23.45 -4.42
C ARG A 182 18.34 -24.80 -4.37
N GLY A 183 17.72 -25.21 -5.47
CA GLY A 183 16.94 -26.46 -5.51
C GLY A 183 15.75 -26.35 -6.46
N GLY A 184 14.81 -27.27 -6.38
CA GLY A 184 13.61 -27.27 -7.20
C GLY A 184 13.52 -28.47 -8.16
N HIS A 185 12.31 -28.75 -8.64
CA HIS A 185 12.00 -29.93 -9.45
C HIS A 185 12.73 -30.00 -10.80
N ARG A 186 13.23 -28.89 -11.33
CA ARG A 186 14.03 -28.82 -12.56
C ARG A 186 15.53 -28.75 -12.30
N CYS A 187 15.96 -28.74 -11.04
CA CYS A 187 17.35 -28.73 -10.63
C CYS A 187 17.82 -30.14 -10.27
N ALA A 188 19.12 -30.31 -9.99
CA ALA A 188 19.63 -31.58 -9.49
C ALA A 188 19.00 -31.86 -8.11
N PRO A 189 18.47 -33.06 -7.82
CA PRO A 189 17.85 -33.35 -6.51
C PRO A 189 18.77 -33.09 -5.32
N GLN A 190 20.08 -33.24 -5.52
CA GLN A 190 21.09 -32.96 -4.50
C GLN A 190 21.11 -31.50 -4.07
N ASP A 191 20.76 -30.56 -4.96
CA ASP A 191 20.69 -29.14 -4.64
C ASP A 191 19.61 -28.88 -3.57
N SER A 192 18.40 -29.43 -3.74
CA SER A 192 17.32 -29.33 -2.75
C SER A 192 17.69 -29.99 -1.41
N ILE A 193 18.31 -31.18 -1.46
CA ILE A 193 18.75 -31.91 -0.27
C ILE A 193 19.81 -31.11 0.51
N ASN A 194 20.82 -30.57 -0.19
CA ASN A 194 21.87 -29.78 0.43
C ASN A 194 21.32 -28.50 1.06
N SER A 195 20.44 -27.78 0.35
CA SER A 195 19.82 -26.56 0.88
C SER A 195 18.99 -26.85 2.13
N LYS A 196 18.23 -27.95 2.13
CA LYS A 196 17.47 -28.39 3.31
C LYS A 196 18.38 -28.69 4.50
N ASN A 197 19.44 -29.47 4.29
CA ASN A 197 20.39 -29.79 5.35
C ASN A 197 21.07 -28.53 5.90
N GLN A 198 21.55 -27.64 5.02
CA GLN A 198 22.18 -26.37 5.43
C GLN A 198 21.23 -25.51 6.27
N ILE A 199 19.98 -25.31 5.85
CA ILE A 199 19.01 -24.51 6.59
C ILE A 199 18.69 -25.15 7.95
N GLN A 200 18.45 -26.47 7.99
CA GLN A 200 18.17 -27.17 9.24
C GLN A 200 19.35 -27.10 10.23
N THR A 201 20.57 -27.39 9.76
CA THR A 201 21.77 -27.31 10.59
C THR A 201 22.05 -25.87 11.04
N ALA A 202 21.85 -24.86 10.20
CA ALA A 202 22.04 -23.47 10.58
C ALA A 202 21.06 -23.06 11.71
N ILE A 203 19.80 -23.48 11.62
CA ILE A 203 18.79 -23.25 12.67
C ILE A 203 19.21 -23.90 13.99
N GLU A 204 19.67 -25.15 13.96
CA GLU A 204 20.16 -25.87 15.14
C GLU A 204 21.39 -25.20 15.76
N VAL A 205 22.38 -24.83 14.94
CA VAL A 205 23.63 -24.18 15.38
C VAL A 205 23.37 -22.82 16.01
N LEU A 206 22.45 -22.04 15.44
CA LEU A 206 22.08 -20.73 15.96
C LEU A 206 21.09 -20.80 17.14
N GLY A 207 20.56 -21.98 17.45
CA GLY A 207 19.58 -22.17 18.52
C GLY A 207 18.24 -21.48 18.24
N ILE A 208 17.85 -21.37 16.97
CA ILE A 208 16.63 -20.68 16.55
C ILE A 208 15.43 -21.60 16.78
N GLU A 209 14.49 -21.16 17.61
CA GLU A 209 13.23 -21.86 17.85
C GLU A 209 12.18 -21.47 16.80
N THR A 210 12.19 -22.13 15.64
CA THR A 210 11.20 -21.90 14.57
C THR A 210 10.69 -23.22 13.99
N ILE A 211 9.44 -23.22 13.52
CA ILE A 211 8.94 -24.27 12.63
C ILE A 211 9.51 -24.00 11.24
N VAL A 212 10.03 -25.04 10.59
CA VAL A 212 10.53 -24.98 9.22
C VAL A 212 9.50 -25.63 8.31
N GLU A 213 8.73 -24.81 7.61
CA GLU A 213 7.90 -25.30 6.50
C GLU A 213 8.64 -25.11 5.18
N GLU A 214 8.53 -26.09 4.28
CA GLU A 214 9.23 -26.09 3.00
C GLU A 214 8.25 -26.30 1.83
N PHE A 215 8.59 -25.71 0.69
CA PHE A 215 7.87 -25.90 -0.57
C PHE A 215 8.87 -25.98 -1.73
N GLU A 216 8.87 -27.09 -2.45
CA GLU A 216 9.73 -27.25 -3.62
C GLU A 216 9.02 -26.72 -4.89
N ALA A 217 9.59 -25.70 -5.51
CA ALA A 217 9.10 -25.08 -6.74
C ALA A 217 9.84 -25.64 -7.98
N ALA A 218 9.65 -25.02 -9.15
CA ALA A 218 10.30 -25.47 -10.38
C ALA A 218 11.84 -25.32 -10.32
N GLU A 219 12.34 -24.18 -9.85
CA GLU A 219 13.77 -23.82 -9.90
C GLU A 219 14.31 -23.32 -8.55
N ARG A 220 13.52 -23.45 -7.48
CA ARG A 220 13.88 -23.07 -6.11
C ARG A 220 13.24 -24.02 -5.11
N ILE A 221 13.82 -24.13 -3.92
CA ILE A 221 13.13 -24.64 -2.73
C ILE A 221 12.91 -23.48 -1.77
N TRP A 222 11.68 -23.28 -1.31
CA TRP A 222 11.27 -22.20 -0.43
C TRP A 222 11.19 -22.70 1.00
N PHE A 223 11.69 -21.90 1.94
CA PHE A 223 11.53 -22.11 3.38
C PHE A 223 10.77 -20.94 3.99
N PHE A 224 9.83 -21.25 4.88
CA PHE A 224 9.10 -20.26 5.66
C PHE A 224 9.62 -20.29 7.09
N LEU A 225 10.35 -19.25 7.50
CA LEU A 225 11.05 -19.17 8.79
C LEU A 225 10.69 -17.89 9.53
N LYS A 226 10.65 -17.95 10.87
CA LYS A 226 10.52 -16.77 11.73
C LYS A 226 11.89 -16.39 12.28
N LEU A 227 12.48 -15.29 11.79
CA LEU A 227 13.85 -14.87 12.13
C LEU A 227 13.90 -13.36 12.42
N SER A 228 14.71 -12.96 13.40
CA SER A 228 15.14 -11.57 13.55
C SER A 228 16.18 -11.20 12.47
N ILE A 229 16.42 -9.90 12.26
CA ILE A 229 17.44 -9.44 11.30
C ILE A 229 18.82 -9.98 11.68
N SER A 230 19.15 -10.04 12.97
CA SER A 230 20.41 -10.58 13.47
C SER A 230 20.55 -12.09 13.17
N GLU A 231 19.50 -12.87 13.41
CA GLU A 231 19.48 -14.31 13.08
C GLU A 231 19.56 -14.54 11.58
N LEU A 232 18.88 -13.72 10.78
CA LEU A 232 18.93 -13.79 9.32
C LEU A 232 20.36 -13.52 8.79
N LEU A 233 21.03 -12.48 9.31
CA LEU A 233 22.41 -12.17 8.95
C LEU A 233 23.32 -13.36 9.26
N LEU A 234 23.27 -13.88 10.49
CA LEU A 234 24.06 -15.05 10.90
C LEU A 234 23.75 -16.30 10.07
N LEU A 235 22.47 -16.57 9.79
CA LEU A 235 22.07 -17.70 8.96
C LEU A 235 22.67 -17.59 7.56
N THR A 236 22.60 -16.42 6.93
CA THR A 236 23.17 -16.21 5.59
C THR A 236 24.69 -16.17 5.55
N GLU A 237 25.36 -15.97 6.68
CA GLU A 237 26.81 -16.16 6.80
C GLU A 237 27.15 -17.65 6.85
N LEU A 238 26.36 -18.46 7.56
CA LEU A 238 26.60 -19.90 7.71
C LEU A 238 26.39 -20.71 6.43
N VAL A 239 25.45 -20.32 5.56
CA VAL A 239 24.99 -21.11 4.40
C VAL A 239 25.34 -20.44 3.06
N ASP A 240 25.30 -21.18 1.94
CA ASP A 240 25.33 -20.60 0.56
C ASP A 240 24.10 -20.92 -0.27
N CYS A 241 23.11 -21.58 0.31
CA CYS A 241 21.94 -21.96 -0.46
C CYS A 241 20.97 -20.81 -0.70
N VAL A 242 21.06 -19.70 0.05
CA VAL A 242 20.09 -18.60 0.03
C VAL A 242 20.28 -17.70 -1.18
N TYR A 243 19.23 -17.62 -2.01
CA TYR A 243 19.20 -16.81 -3.23
C TYR A 243 18.40 -15.53 -3.05
N GLU A 244 17.20 -15.64 -2.49
CA GLU A 244 16.24 -14.54 -2.32
C GLU A 244 15.60 -14.62 -0.95
N ILE A 245 15.28 -13.47 -0.36
CA ILE A 245 14.68 -13.33 0.95
C ILE A 245 13.57 -12.30 0.86
N ASP A 246 12.34 -12.73 1.06
CA ASP A 246 11.19 -11.85 1.08
C ASP A 246 10.55 -11.84 2.47
N LEU A 247 9.98 -10.70 2.84
CA LEU A 247 9.04 -10.67 3.95
C LEU A 247 7.79 -11.46 3.53
N ALA A 248 7.32 -12.36 4.39
CA ALA A 248 6.07 -13.07 4.13
C ALA A 248 4.94 -12.06 3.90
N SER A 249 4.06 -12.34 2.94
CA SER A 249 2.97 -11.40 2.62
C SER A 249 2.13 -11.03 3.84
N SER A 250 1.62 -9.80 3.89
CA SER A 250 0.84 -9.28 5.02
C SER A 250 -0.31 -10.20 5.42
N GLU A 251 -0.99 -10.83 4.45
CA GLU A 251 -2.11 -11.75 4.69
C GLU A 251 -1.69 -12.97 5.51
N VAL A 252 -0.51 -13.52 5.22
CA VAL A 252 0.04 -14.68 5.92
C VAL A 252 0.49 -14.25 7.32
N ARG A 253 1.22 -13.13 7.42
CA ARG A 253 1.65 -12.59 8.71
C ARG A 253 0.47 -12.30 9.63
N ASP A 254 -0.60 -11.69 9.10
CA ASP A 254 -1.80 -11.36 9.86
C ASP A 254 -2.57 -12.62 10.28
N LEU A 255 -2.67 -13.62 9.40
CA LEU A 255 -3.25 -14.92 9.77
C LEU A 255 -2.50 -15.59 10.92
N VAL A 256 -1.16 -15.56 10.89
CA VAL A 256 -0.36 -16.11 12.00
C VAL A 256 -0.54 -15.28 13.26
N THR A 257 -0.53 -13.95 13.16
CA THR A 257 -0.80 -13.06 14.29
C THR A 257 -2.18 -13.34 14.91
N LEU A 258 -3.22 -13.56 14.11
CA LEU A 258 -4.55 -13.94 14.60
C LEU A 258 -4.51 -15.29 15.34
N LYS A 259 -3.84 -16.30 14.79
CA LYS A 259 -3.70 -17.62 15.43
C LYS A 259 -2.92 -17.54 16.74
N GLU A 260 -1.88 -16.70 16.81
CA GLU A 260 -1.11 -16.44 18.04
C GLU A 260 -1.95 -15.72 19.11
N LEU A 261 -2.88 -14.84 18.70
CA LEU A 261 -3.77 -14.11 19.60
C LEU A 261 -4.89 -14.94 20.23
N ASP A 262 -5.21 -16.11 19.67
CA ASP A 262 -6.14 -17.07 20.29
C ASP A 262 -5.57 -17.71 21.57
N ASP A 263 -4.26 -17.56 21.84
CA ASP A 263 -3.65 -17.91 23.12
C ASP A 263 -3.88 -16.82 24.19
N GLN A 264 -4.35 -17.24 25.37
CA GLN A 264 -4.56 -16.37 26.54
C GLN A 264 -3.31 -15.60 26.98
N SER A 265 -2.12 -16.10 26.65
CA SER A 265 -0.84 -15.42 26.93
C SER A 265 -0.67 -14.15 26.09
N ALA A 266 -1.08 -14.17 24.81
CA ALA A 266 -0.94 -13.07 23.87
C ALA A 266 -1.90 -11.90 24.19
N LEU A 267 -3.09 -12.20 24.75
CA LEU A 267 -4.02 -11.19 25.27
C LEU A 267 -3.41 -10.32 26.39
N LYS A 268 -2.50 -10.87 27.19
CA LYS A 268 -1.80 -10.11 28.24
C LYS A 268 -0.80 -9.11 27.64
N ASN A 269 -0.22 -9.39 26.49
CA ASN A 269 0.72 -8.50 25.82
C ASN A 269 0.02 -7.27 25.26
N LEU A 270 -1.19 -7.42 24.70
CA LEU A 270 -2.00 -6.28 24.24
C LEU A 270 -2.35 -5.28 25.35
N ASN A 271 -2.44 -5.72 26.61
CA ASN A 271 -2.63 -4.80 27.73
C ASN A 271 -1.42 -3.91 28.02
N ARG A 272 -0.24 -4.28 27.49
CA ARG A 272 1.03 -3.54 27.57
C ARG A 272 1.38 -2.85 26.25
N PHE A 273 0.39 -2.61 25.39
CA PHE A 273 0.58 -1.94 24.12
C PHE A 273 1.17 -0.54 24.30
N SER A 274 2.32 -0.28 23.68
CA SER A 274 3.05 0.97 23.84
C SER A 274 2.58 2.00 22.82
N VAL A 275 2.15 3.17 23.29
CA VAL A 275 1.57 4.21 22.44
C VAL A 275 2.38 5.50 22.53
N SER A 276 2.87 5.96 21.38
CA SER A 276 3.27 7.36 21.22
C SER A 276 2.05 8.16 20.81
N LYS A 277 1.52 8.99 21.72
CA LYS A 277 0.29 9.74 21.48
C LYS A 277 0.46 10.76 20.35
N PRO A 278 -0.61 11.06 19.59
CA PRO A 278 -0.59 12.14 18.61
C PRO A 278 -0.25 13.49 19.25
N ALA A 279 0.26 14.42 18.43
CA ALA A 279 0.45 15.79 18.89
C ALA A 279 -0.87 16.42 19.34
N LYS A 280 -0.82 17.35 20.32
CA LYS A 280 -2.04 17.94 20.92
C LYS A 280 -3.03 18.48 19.87
N LEU A 281 -2.52 19.18 18.85
CA LEU A 281 -3.30 19.78 17.75
C LEU A 281 -3.32 18.93 16.48
N ALA A 282 -2.94 17.65 16.55
CA ALA A 282 -3.09 16.72 15.45
C ALA A 282 -4.57 16.65 15.01
N PRO A 283 -4.85 16.35 13.73
CA PRO A 283 -6.22 16.20 13.25
C PRO A 283 -6.94 15.07 13.98
N ALA A 284 -8.27 15.05 13.87
CA ALA A 284 -9.09 13.95 14.38
C ALA A 284 -9.93 13.29 13.28
N VAL A 285 -10.07 11.97 13.38
CA VAL A 285 -11.09 11.21 12.66
C VAL A 285 -12.32 11.08 13.55
N VAL A 286 -13.46 11.55 13.06
CA VAL A 286 -14.75 11.45 13.74
C VAL A 286 -15.52 10.27 13.16
N LEU A 287 -15.65 9.21 13.94
CA LEU A 287 -16.40 8.01 13.59
C LEU A 287 -17.89 8.23 13.89
N VAL A 288 -18.70 8.37 12.85
CA VAL A 288 -20.16 8.53 12.95
C VAL A 288 -20.80 7.17 12.65
N ASP A 289 -20.89 6.32 13.68
CA ASP A 289 -21.15 4.88 13.54
C ASP A 289 -21.86 4.28 14.79
N THR A 290 -21.56 3.04 15.19
CA THR A 290 -22.26 2.31 16.27
C THR A 290 -21.78 2.61 17.70
N GLY A 291 -20.86 3.55 17.85
CA GLY A 291 -20.14 3.83 19.10
C GLY A 291 -18.73 3.24 19.09
N ILE A 292 -18.07 3.24 20.23
CA ILE A 292 -16.70 2.71 20.36
C ILE A 292 -16.46 2.01 21.70
N ALA A 293 -15.68 0.94 21.70
CA ALA A 293 -15.07 0.41 22.93
C ALA A 293 -13.85 1.25 23.33
N SER A 294 -14.08 2.45 23.89
CA SER A 294 -13.00 3.41 24.19
C SER A 294 -11.93 2.89 25.16
N ASN A 295 -12.24 1.90 25.99
CA ASN A 295 -11.27 1.28 26.91
C ASN A 295 -10.43 0.16 26.26
N HIS A 296 -10.60 -0.10 24.96
CA HIS A 296 -9.79 -1.07 24.23
C HIS A 296 -8.30 -0.71 24.36
N PRO A 297 -7.40 -1.66 24.70
CA PRO A 297 -5.98 -1.36 24.92
C PRO A 297 -5.29 -0.62 23.77
N MET A 298 -5.66 -0.98 22.53
CA MET A 298 -5.18 -0.35 21.30
C MET A 298 -5.97 0.91 20.86
N LEU A 299 -6.97 1.39 21.61
CA LEU A 299 -7.73 2.60 21.23
C LEU A 299 -7.71 3.68 22.30
N LYS A 300 -7.71 3.30 23.59
CA LYS A 300 -7.90 4.20 24.74
C LYS A 300 -7.00 5.43 24.75
N ASP A 301 -5.79 5.31 24.23
CA ASP A 301 -4.80 6.39 24.21
C ASP A 301 -4.91 7.32 23.00
N PHE A 302 -5.82 7.02 22.06
CA PHE A 302 -6.10 7.81 20.85
C PHE A 302 -7.50 8.43 20.86
N VAL A 303 -8.37 8.08 21.79
CA VAL A 303 -9.76 8.57 21.86
C VAL A 303 -9.82 9.87 22.65
N LEU A 304 -10.24 10.95 21.99
CA LEU A 304 -10.49 12.25 22.63
C LEU A 304 -11.87 12.30 23.29
N THR A 305 -12.90 12.05 22.51
CA THR A 305 -14.29 12.21 22.95
C THR A 305 -15.16 11.09 22.42
N THR A 306 -16.16 10.71 23.22
CA THR A 306 -17.19 9.75 22.85
C THR A 306 -18.56 10.32 23.20
N SER A 307 -19.52 10.19 22.30
CA SER A 307 -20.87 10.75 22.49
C SER A 307 -21.91 9.90 21.77
N SER A 308 -23.19 10.12 22.06
CA SER A 308 -24.30 9.49 21.35
C SER A 308 -25.30 10.55 20.93
N ALA A 309 -25.70 10.51 19.66
CA ALA A 309 -26.75 11.33 19.09
C ALA A 309 -28.11 10.60 19.10
N LEU A 310 -28.16 9.34 19.55
CA LEU A 310 -29.40 8.56 19.61
C LEU A 310 -30.30 9.03 20.76
N PRO A 311 -31.54 9.47 20.48
CA PRO A 311 -32.47 9.91 21.52
C PRO A 311 -32.79 8.83 22.56
N GLU A 312 -32.84 7.57 22.12
CA GLU A 312 -33.17 6.42 22.97
C GLU A 312 -31.98 5.84 23.74
N ASP A 313 -30.74 6.25 23.43
CA ASP A 313 -29.53 5.67 23.99
C ASP A 313 -28.43 6.72 24.12
N ALA A 314 -28.31 7.33 25.28
CA ALA A 314 -27.26 8.32 25.57
C ALA A 314 -25.86 7.69 25.72
N SER A 315 -25.74 6.36 25.74
CA SER A 315 -24.46 5.69 25.91
C SER A 315 -23.66 5.68 24.60
N PRO A 316 -22.38 6.12 24.60
CA PRO A 316 -21.53 6.04 23.41
C PRO A 316 -20.92 4.65 23.21
N ILE A 317 -21.23 3.69 24.09
CA ILE A 317 -20.66 2.34 24.05
C ILE A 317 -21.14 1.60 22.80
N ASP A 318 -20.19 0.91 22.16
CA ASP A 318 -20.45 0.05 21.02
C ASP A 318 -21.08 -1.29 21.43
N THR A 319 -22.38 -1.40 21.23
CA THR A 319 -23.13 -2.65 21.45
C THR A 319 -23.15 -3.55 20.22
N ASN A 320 -22.75 -3.03 19.06
CA ASN A 320 -22.76 -3.73 17.79
C ASN A 320 -21.38 -4.35 17.48
N GLY A 321 -20.33 -3.54 17.52
CA GLY A 321 -18.94 -3.89 17.22
C GLY A 321 -18.38 -3.20 15.98
N HIS A 322 -19.27 -2.71 15.10
CA HIS A 322 -18.87 -2.11 13.82
C HIS A 322 -18.03 -0.83 14.01
N GLY A 323 -18.47 0.10 14.85
CA GLY A 323 -17.75 1.36 15.11
C GLY A 323 -16.40 1.15 15.78
N THR A 324 -16.26 0.14 16.66
CA THR A 324 -14.95 -0.26 17.20
C THR A 324 -14.04 -0.83 16.11
N SER A 325 -14.60 -1.58 15.15
CA SER A 325 -13.82 -2.11 14.02
C SER A 325 -13.43 -0.98 13.04
N MET A 326 -14.29 0.02 12.83
CA MET A 326 -13.95 1.22 12.07
C MET A 326 -12.78 1.99 12.71
N ALA A 327 -12.75 2.06 14.05
CA ALA A 327 -11.72 2.77 14.79
C ALA A 327 -10.32 2.18 14.55
N GLY A 328 -10.20 0.85 14.54
CA GLY A 328 -8.93 0.18 14.27
C GLY A 328 -8.39 0.50 12.88
N LEU A 329 -9.18 0.28 11.82
CA LEU A 329 -8.73 0.56 10.45
C LEU A 329 -8.49 2.05 10.19
N SER A 330 -9.23 2.94 10.86
CA SER A 330 -9.02 4.39 10.72
C SER A 330 -7.77 4.89 11.45
N LEU A 331 -7.13 4.06 12.29
CA LEU A 331 -6.00 4.43 13.13
C LEU A 331 -4.70 3.74 12.72
N TYR A 332 -4.78 2.47 12.29
CA TYR A 332 -3.61 1.64 12.02
C TYR A 332 -3.42 1.42 10.52
N ARG A 333 -2.29 1.88 9.96
CA ARG A 333 -1.89 1.55 8.57
C ARG A 333 -1.61 0.06 8.39
N ASP A 334 -0.83 -0.51 9.30
CA ASP A 334 -0.53 -1.94 9.40
C ASP A 334 -0.82 -2.38 10.85
N MET A 335 -2.05 -2.80 11.11
CA MET A 335 -2.43 -3.28 12.43
C MET A 335 -1.66 -4.54 12.82
N GLY A 336 -1.38 -5.44 11.87
CA GLY A 336 -0.64 -6.67 12.15
C GLY A 336 0.78 -6.34 12.61
N GLY A 337 1.43 -5.40 11.93
CA GLY A 337 2.73 -4.85 12.31
C GLY A 337 2.71 -4.25 13.70
N ALA A 338 1.71 -3.42 13.99
CA ALA A 338 1.56 -2.80 15.31
C ALA A 338 1.38 -3.83 16.43
N ILE A 339 0.57 -4.88 16.21
CA ILE A 339 0.38 -5.97 17.17
C ILE A 339 1.71 -6.71 17.42
N ARG A 340 2.41 -7.08 16.35
CA ARG A 340 3.70 -7.81 16.44
C ARG A 340 4.77 -6.99 17.15
N GLN A 341 4.85 -5.70 16.85
CA GLN A 341 5.78 -4.76 17.50
C GLN A 341 5.29 -4.32 18.89
N ASN A 342 4.07 -4.69 19.28
CA ASN A 342 3.36 -4.25 20.47
C ASN A 342 3.47 -2.72 20.72
N SER A 343 3.51 -1.94 19.63
CA SER A 343 3.67 -0.50 19.68
C SER A 343 3.15 0.19 18.43
N VAL A 344 2.82 1.48 18.56
CA VAL A 344 2.45 2.33 17.42
C VAL A 344 2.73 3.80 17.71
N ILE A 345 2.94 4.57 16.63
CA ILE A 345 2.96 6.03 16.65
C ILE A 345 1.60 6.55 16.18
N GLY A 346 0.94 7.32 17.02
CA GLY A 346 -0.34 7.97 16.71
C GLY A 346 -0.14 9.19 15.83
N GLU A 347 -0.71 9.16 14.63
CA GLU A 347 -0.64 10.28 13.69
C GLU A 347 -1.80 11.28 13.89
N HIS A 348 -2.93 10.80 14.40
CA HIS A 348 -4.15 11.58 14.59
C HIS A 348 -4.99 11.01 15.73
N TRP A 349 -5.95 11.81 16.18
CA TRP A 349 -6.88 11.45 17.23
C TRP A 349 -8.16 10.79 16.69
N LEU A 350 -8.90 10.12 17.56
CA LEU A 350 -10.23 9.59 17.31
C LEU A 350 -11.28 10.33 18.14
N GLN A 351 -12.42 10.62 17.51
CA GLN A 351 -13.68 10.93 18.18
C GLN A 351 -14.73 9.92 17.73
N SER A 352 -15.68 9.58 18.59
CA SER A 352 -16.77 8.67 18.23
C SER A 352 -18.11 9.27 18.59
N VAL A 353 -19.03 9.29 17.61
CA VAL A 353 -20.42 9.67 17.82
C VAL A 353 -21.31 8.53 17.36
N LYS A 354 -22.05 7.97 18.31
CA LYS A 354 -23.01 6.91 18.05
C LYS A 354 -24.27 7.47 17.40
N ILE A 355 -24.58 6.99 16.20
CA ILE A 355 -25.84 7.27 15.47
C ILE A 355 -26.62 6.01 15.11
N PHE A 356 -26.04 4.84 15.36
CA PHE A 356 -26.61 3.55 14.99
C PHE A 356 -26.45 2.53 16.11
N ASN A 357 -27.49 1.73 16.35
CA ASN A 357 -27.44 0.62 17.29
C ASN A 357 -27.64 -0.70 16.54
N GLN A 358 -28.84 -0.83 15.97
CA GLN A 358 -29.28 -2.03 15.30
C GLN A 358 -30.24 -1.68 14.18
N ARG A 359 -30.06 -2.33 13.03
CA ARG A 359 -30.90 -2.10 11.85
C ARG A 359 -32.37 -2.39 12.16
N GLY A 360 -33.25 -1.48 11.74
CA GLY A 360 -34.71 -1.72 11.79
C GLY A 360 -35.37 -1.40 13.13
N ILE A 361 -34.62 -1.00 14.16
CA ILE A 361 -35.13 -0.73 15.51
C ILE A 361 -34.93 0.74 15.86
N GLY A 362 -35.88 1.32 16.61
CA GLY A 362 -35.76 2.68 17.15
C GLY A 362 -35.51 3.72 16.06
N SER A 363 -34.57 4.62 16.31
CA SER A 363 -34.11 5.66 15.39
C SER A 363 -33.53 5.11 14.09
N ASN A 364 -33.08 3.85 14.06
CA ASN A 364 -32.54 3.18 12.86
C ASN A 364 -33.60 2.33 12.12
N SER A 365 -34.88 2.49 12.43
CA SER A 365 -35.99 1.89 11.67
C SER A 365 -36.35 2.70 10.43
N GLU A 366 -36.80 2.03 9.36
CA GLU A 366 -37.22 2.72 8.12
C GLU A 366 -38.36 3.72 8.36
N LYS A 367 -39.21 3.47 9.37
CA LYS A 367 -40.29 4.39 9.78
C LYS A 367 -39.77 5.73 10.32
N ASN A 368 -38.52 5.75 10.80
CA ASN A 368 -37.85 6.92 11.37
C ASN A 368 -36.79 7.50 10.42
N ARG A 369 -36.75 7.06 9.15
CA ARG A 369 -35.77 7.50 8.15
C ARG A 369 -35.73 9.02 7.96
N HIS A 370 -36.85 9.72 8.14
CA HIS A 370 -36.92 11.18 8.05
C HIS A 370 -36.13 11.91 9.15
N TYR A 371 -35.74 11.24 10.23
CA TYR A 371 -34.89 11.81 11.29
C TYR A 371 -33.38 11.60 11.08
N TRP A 372 -32.98 10.72 10.15
CA TRP A 372 -31.54 10.46 9.89
C TRP A 372 -30.73 11.70 9.45
N PRO A 373 -31.29 12.66 8.66
CA PRO A 373 -30.61 13.91 8.39
C PRO A 373 -30.27 14.69 9.67
N GLN A 374 -31.20 14.74 10.63
CA GLN A 374 -31.00 15.43 11.90
C GLN A 374 -29.96 14.70 12.77
N LEU A 375 -29.95 13.37 12.79
CA LEU A 375 -28.92 12.59 13.50
C LEU A 375 -27.50 12.89 12.99
N ALA A 376 -27.34 13.06 11.67
CA ALA A 376 -26.05 13.43 11.09
C ALA A 376 -25.60 14.84 11.51
N VAL A 377 -26.54 15.81 11.56
CA VAL A 377 -26.26 17.16 12.05
C VAL A 377 -25.87 17.14 13.53
N GLU A 378 -26.63 16.45 14.37
CA GLU A 378 -26.35 16.32 15.80
C GLU A 378 -24.99 15.64 16.05
N ALA A 379 -24.63 14.64 15.25
CA ALA A 379 -23.33 13.99 15.36
C ALA A 379 -22.16 14.94 15.12
N VAL A 380 -22.25 15.80 14.10
CA VAL A 380 -21.23 16.82 13.83
C VAL A 380 -21.17 17.83 14.97
N ASP A 381 -22.32 18.31 15.42
CA ASP A 381 -22.44 19.26 16.53
C ASP A 381 -21.81 18.73 17.82
N LEU A 382 -22.09 17.47 18.18
CA LEU A 382 -21.53 16.83 19.37
C LEU A 382 -20.01 16.64 19.26
N ALA A 383 -19.50 16.24 18.09
CA ALA A 383 -18.06 16.07 17.88
C ALA A 383 -17.31 17.40 18.01
N GLU A 384 -17.88 18.50 17.51
CA GLU A 384 -17.27 19.83 17.58
C GLU A 384 -17.39 20.46 18.98
N LYS A 385 -18.54 20.30 19.66
CA LYS A 385 -18.75 20.87 21.02
C LYS A 385 -18.01 20.11 22.12
N SER A 386 -17.75 18.81 21.93
CA SER A 386 -17.10 17.97 22.95
C SER A 386 -15.59 18.18 23.05
N ASP A 387 -15.00 18.90 22.11
CA ASP A 387 -13.56 19.09 22.00
C ASP A 387 -13.21 20.57 22.14
N GLU A 388 -12.45 20.89 23.18
CA GLU A 388 -12.09 22.25 23.55
C GLU A 388 -11.15 22.92 22.53
N GLU A 389 -10.46 22.13 21.69
CA GLU A 389 -9.52 22.62 20.70
C GLU A 389 -10.16 22.73 19.31
N GLU A 390 -9.91 23.84 18.63
CA GLU A 390 -10.26 23.99 17.22
C GLU A 390 -9.26 23.20 16.37
N ARG A 391 -9.57 21.94 16.08
CA ARG A 391 -8.72 21.05 15.29
C ARG A 391 -9.33 20.65 13.95
N PRO A 392 -8.51 20.37 12.92
CA PRO A 392 -8.98 19.81 11.67
C PRO A 392 -9.63 18.43 11.87
N ARG A 393 -10.82 18.23 11.29
CA ARG A 393 -11.57 16.97 11.39
C ARG A 393 -11.78 16.30 10.03
N VAL A 394 -11.80 14.98 10.06
CA VAL A 394 -12.28 14.10 8.99
C VAL A 394 -13.46 13.31 9.55
N PHE A 395 -14.66 13.60 9.08
CA PHE A 395 -15.84 12.84 9.44
C PHE A 395 -15.95 11.62 8.54
N VAL A 396 -16.21 10.45 9.10
CA VAL A 396 -16.46 9.23 8.33
C VAL A 396 -17.73 8.56 8.84
N THR A 397 -18.60 8.19 7.91
CA THR A 397 -19.77 7.34 8.21
C THR A 397 -19.88 6.23 7.20
N THR A 398 -20.28 5.08 7.71
CA THR A 398 -20.49 3.86 6.91
C THR A 398 -21.90 3.28 7.11
N VAL A 399 -22.73 4.03 7.83
CA VAL A 399 -24.14 3.76 7.99
C VAL A 399 -24.84 4.24 6.72
N THR A 400 -25.29 3.29 5.91
CA THR A 400 -25.96 3.56 4.64
C THR A 400 -27.32 2.86 4.57
N ALA A 401 -28.18 3.31 3.66
CA ALA A 401 -29.47 2.69 3.43
C ALA A 401 -29.88 2.69 1.94
N PRO A 402 -30.60 1.65 1.47
CA PRO A 402 -31.09 1.61 0.10
C PRO A 402 -31.89 2.84 -0.31
N ILE A 403 -31.55 3.38 -1.48
CA ILE A 403 -32.37 4.36 -2.20
C ILE A 403 -33.29 3.67 -3.19
N LYS A 404 -34.54 4.15 -3.27
CA LYS A 404 -35.56 3.61 -4.19
C LYS A 404 -35.40 4.12 -5.62
N ALA A 405 -34.80 5.30 -5.78
CA ALA A 405 -34.57 5.95 -7.05
C ALA A 405 -33.27 6.76 -7.00
N PRO A 406 -32.60 6.98 -8.16
CA PRO A 406 -31.47 7.88 -8.24
C PRO A 406 -31.87 9.31 -7.85
N GLY A 407 -30.96 10.04 -7.20
CA GLY A 407 -31.12 11.47 -6.92
C GLY A 407 -30.87 11.87 -5.48
N GLU A 408 -31.04 13.16 -5.22
CA GLU A 408 -30.87 13.75 -3.91
C GLU A 408 -31.98 13.32 -2.93
N THR A 409 -31.60 13.14 -1.69
CA THR A 409 -32.47 12.80 -0.56
C THR A 409 -32.33 13.88 0.51
N SER A 410 -33.22 13.90 1.50
CA SER A 410 -33.05 14.78 2.67
C SER A 410 -31.74 14.49 3.41
N TRP A 411 -31.31 13.24 3.46
CA TRP A 411 -30.09 12.84 4.16
C TRP A 411 -28.82 13.27 3.41
N SER A 412 -28.73 12.98 2.11
CA SER A 412 -27.63 13.48 1.29
C SER A 412 -27.59 15.01 1.20
N THR A 413 -28.75 15.68 1.21
CA THR A 413 -28.82 17.14 1.32
C THR A 413 -28.23 17.65 2.63
N ALA A 414 -28.54 17.01 3.77
CA ALA A 414 -27.97 17.39 5.06
C ALA A 414 -26.44 17.17 5.08
N ILE A 415 -25.95 16.05 4.55
CA ILE A 415 -24.51 15.82 4.40
C ILE A 415 -23.87 16.89 3.49
N ASN A 416 -24.51 17.25 2.38
CA ASN A 416 -24.03 18.32 1.50
C ASN A 416 -23.91 19.67 2.22
N GLN A 417 -24.88 20.01 3.07
CA GLN A 417 -24.86 21.23 3.88
C GLN A 417 -23.77 21.19 4.95
N LEU A 418 -23.59 20.04 5.61
CA LEU A 418 -22.52 19.83 6.59
C LEU A 418 -21.14 19.98 5.95
N CYS A 419 -20.93 19.40 4.77
CA CYS A 419 -19.69 19.55 3.99
C CYS A 419 -19.46 21.00 3.54
N TYR A 420 -20.51 21.70 3.11
CA TYR A 420 -20.39 23.10 2.69
C TYR A 420 -20.02 24.01 3.86
N ASN A 421 -20.66 23.82 5.02
CA ASN A 421 -20.38 24.55 6.26
C ASN A 421 -20.26 26.08 6.09
N ASN A 422 -21.23 26.70 5.40
CA ASN A 422 -21.21 28.14 5.09
C ASN A 422 -19.91 28.60 4.37
N GLY A 423 -19.28 27.72 3.60
CA GLY A 423 -18.03 27.97 2.89
C GLY A 423 -16.75 27.74 3.70
N LEU A 424 -16.85 27.33 4.97
CA LEU A 424 -15.70 26.95 5.79
C LEU A 424 -15.21 25.52 5.48
N GLY A 425 -16.06 24.70 4.87
CA GLY A 425 -15.74 23.34 4.47
C GLY A 425 -15.70 22.35 5.64
N ARG A 426 -16.23 21.14 5.43
CA ARG A 426 -15.93 19.95 6.23
C ARG A 426 -15.59 18.79 5.32
N LEU A 427 -14.60 18.00 5.71
CA LEU A 427 -14.27 16.76 4.99
C LEU A 427 -15.12 15.64 5.57
N PHE A 428 -16.05 15.14 4.77
CA PHE A 428 -16.93 14.03 5.12
C PHE A 428 -16.72 12.89 4.13
N ILE A 429 -16.48 11.69 4.65
CA ILE A 429 -16.26 10.46 3.91
C ILE A 429 -17.46 9.55 4.14
N VAL A 430 -18.01 8.98 3.06
CA VAL A 430 -19.16 8.09 3.09
C VAL A 430 -18.84 6.82 2.30
N SER A 431 -19.08 5.63 2.86
CA SER A 431 -18.98 4.39 2.07
C SER A 431 -20.11 4.31 1.03
N ILE A 432 -19.85 3.68 -0.12
CA ILE A 432 -20.85 3.56 -1.19
C ILE A 432 -22.01 2.58 -0.84
N GLY A 433 -21.82 1.75 0.18
CA GLY A 433 -22.74 0.70 0.60
C GLY A 433 -22.32 -0.69 0.10
N ASN A 434 -22.79 -1.73 0.80
CA ASN A 434 -22.37 -3.12 0.53
C ASN A 434 -23.36 -3.87 -0.36
N ALA A 435 -22.82 -4.60 -1.33
CA ALA A 435 -23.54 -5.56 -2.15
C ALA A 435 -23.81 -6.88 -1.36
N PRO A 436 -24.84 -7.66 -1.72
CA PRO A 436 -25.24 -8.84 -0.94
C PRO A 436 -24.35 -10.07 -1.25
N THR A 437 -23.13 -10.07 -0.72
CA THR A 437 -22.10 -11.09 -0.98
C THR A 437 -22.38 -12.45 -0.35
N ASP A 438 -23.36 -12.54 0.54
CA ASP A 438 -23.90 -13.79 1.09
C ASP A 438 -24.80 -14.54 0.08
N ARG A 439 -25.20 -13.88 -1.02
CA ARG A 439 -26.08 -14.46 -2.04
C ARG A 439 -25.27 -15.09 -3.17
N VAL A 440 -25.43 -16.39 -3.34
CA VAL A 440 -24.82 -17.16 -4.44
C VAL A 440 -25.02 -16.51 -5.82
N PRO A 441 -26.23 -16.06 -6.24
CA PRO A 441 -26.41 -15.44 -7.55
C PRO A 441 -25.61 -14.14 -7.74
N HIS A 442 -25.41 -13.37 -6.66
CA HIS A 442 -24.62 -12.14 -6.71
C HIS A 442 -23.15 -12.47 -6.97
N VAL A 443 -22.58 -13.36 -6.16
CA VAL A 443 -21.18 -13.78 -6.27
C VAL A 443 -20.90 -14.51 -7.58
N HIS A 444 -21.84 -15.34 -8.04
CA HIS A 444 -21.71 -16.06 -9.31
C HIS A 444 -21.74 -15.13 -10.54
N GLY A 445 -22.48 -14.02 -10.47
CA GLY A 445 -22.59 -13.04 -11.55
C GLY A 445 -21.56 -11.91 -11.52
N TYR A 446 -20.56 -11.99 -10.63
CA TYR A 446 -19.49 -11.00 -10.52
C TYR A 446 -18.70 -10.87 -11.85
N PRO A 447 -18.26 -9.66 -12.25
CA PRO A 447 -18.49 -8.35 -11.62
C PRO A 447 -19.78 -7.65 -12.11
N GLN A 448 -20.54 -8.26 -13.03
CA GLN A 448 -21.73 -7.63 -13.63
C GLN A 448 -22.85 -7.36 -12.61
N THR A 449 -22.97 -8.21 -11.60
CA THR A 449 -23.91 -8.01 -10.49
C THR A 449 -23.57 -6.77 -9.67
N ASN A 450 -22.28 -6.43 -9.47
CA ASN A 450 -21.87 -5.19 -8.81
C ASN A 450 -22.31 -3.93 -9.59
N LEU A 451 -22.31 -3.97 -10.93
CA LEU A 451 -22.87 -2.90 -11.76
C LEU A 451 -24.39 -2.76 -11.61
N GLY A 452 -25.08 -3.84 -11.20
CA GLY A 452 -26.51 -3.83 -10.88
C GLY A 452 -26.84 -3.28 -9.49
N GLU A 453 -25.93 -3.45 -8.52
CA GLU A 453 -26.12 -3.01 -7.14
C GLU A 453 -25.75 -1.52 -6.99
N LYS A 454 -26.78 -0.66 -6.99
CA LYS A 454 -26.59 0.79 -6.96
C LYS A 454 -26.32 1.33 -5.57
N ILE A 455 -25.51 2.39 -5.53
CA ILE A 455 -25.12 3.24 -4.40
C ILE A 455 -26.26 3.47 -3.40
N ASP A 456 -25.91 3.53 -2.11
CA ASP A 456 -26.86 3.80 -1.02
C ASP A 456 -26.94 5.30 -0.64
N ASP A 457 -27.99 5.64 0.10
CA ASP A 457 -28.14 6.90 0.84
C ASP A 457 -27.23 6.91 2.09
N PRO A 458 -26.47 7.98 2.40
CA PRO A 458 -26.34 9.27 1.72
C PRO A 458 -25.11 9.37 0.80
N ALA A 459 -24.58 8.26 0.31
CA ALA A 459 -23.31 8.21 -0.42
C ALA A 459 -23.35 8.94 -1.77
N GLN A 460 -24.53 9.25 -2.30
CA GLN A 460 -24.73 10.09 -3.49
C GLN A 460 -24.54 11.60 -3.23
N SER A 461 -24.21 12.00 -2.00
CA SER A 461 -23.91 13.40 -1.65
C SER A 461 -22.79 13.99 -2.50
N VAL A 462 -23.07 15.11 -3.20
CA VAL A 462 -22.15 15.78 -4.11
C VAL A 462 -20.91 16.34 -3.40
N ASN A 463 -21.06 16.83 -2.17
CA ASN A 463 -19.96 17.45 -1.44
C ASN A 463 -19.20 16.48 -0.52
N ALA A 464 -19.72 15.28 -0.27
CA ALA A 464 -18.98 14.25 0.46
C ALA A 464 -18.02 13.50 -0.48
N LEU A 465 -16.94 12.96 0.07
CA LEU A 465 -16.08 12.01 -0.62
C LEU A 465 -16.65 10.61 -0.46
N THR A 466 -17.06 9.98 -1.55
CA THR A 466 -17.66 8.64 -1.50
C THR A 466 -16.63 7.59 -1.89
N VAL A 467 -16.56 6.55 -1.07
CA VAL A 467 -15.55 5.51 -1.16
C VAL A 467 -16.20 4.17 -1.46
N GLY A 468 -15.86 3.61 -2.62
CA GLY A 468 -16.11 2.22 -2.97
C GLY A 468 -14.99 1.31 -2.49
N ALA A 469 -15.10 0.01 -2.78
CA ALA A 469 -14.08 -0.97 -2.41
C ALA A 469 -13.46 -1.64 -3.63
N LEU A 470 -12.14 -1.78 -3.63
CA LEU A 470 -11.37 -2.72 -4.44
C LEU A 470 -10.74 -3.78 -3.54
N THR A 471 -10.02 -4.75 -4.10
CA THR A 471 -9.21 -5.65 -3.28
C THR A 471 -7.92 -6.12 -3.94
N HIS A 472 -6.87 -6.22 -3.15
CA HIS A 472 -5.61 -6.91 -3.43
C HIS A 472 -5.53 -8.27 -2.74
N LYS A 473 -6.39 -8.49 -1.73
CA LYS A 473 -6.45 -9.71 -0.93
C LYS A 473 -7.09 -10.85 -1.70
N THR A 474 -6.27 -11.74 -2.27
CA THR A 474 -6.72 -12.82 -3.16
C THR A 474 -6.27 -14.22 -2.75
N LYS A 475 -5.38 -14.33 -1.75
CA LYS A 475 -4.81 -15.61 -1.31
C LYS A 475 -5.80 -16.35 -0.41
N VAL A 476 -6.25 -17.53 -0.84
CA VAL A 476 -7.11 -18.42 -0.05
C VAL A 476 -6.28 -19.58 0.53
N PRO A 477 -6.31 -19.83 1.85
CA PRO A 477 -5.54 -20.92 2.45
C PRO A 477 -6.23 -22.25 2.14
N VAL A 478 -5.76 -22.94 1.10
CA VAL A 478 -6.38 -24.16 0.54
C VAL A 478 -6.57 -25.28 1.57
N LYS A 479 -5.68 -25.38 2.57
CA LYS A 479 -5.76 -26.37 3.65
C LYS A 479 -7.01 -26.17 4.52
N ASP A 480 -7.32 -24.92 4.85
CA ASP A 480 -8.43 -24.54 5.73
C ASP A 480 -9.73 -24.34 4.93
N TYR A 481 -9.63 -23.95 3.64
CA TYR A 481 -10.75 -23.68 2.74
C TYR A 481 -10.62 -24.49 1.42
N PRO A 482 -10.75 -25.83 1.48
CA PRO A 482 -10.61 -26.66 0.29
C PRO A 482 -11.66 -26.30 -0.77
N GLY A 483 -11.21 -26.19 -2.03
CA GLY A 483 -12.08 -25.88 -3.18
C GLY A 483 -12.49 -24.41 -3.32
N HIS A 484 -12.28 -23.58 -2.30
CA HIS A 484 -12.59 -22.16 -2.38
C HIS A 484 -11.55 -21.40 -3.20
N LYS A 485 -12.01 -20.40 -3.96
CA LYS A 485 -11.18 -19.43 -4.69
C LYS A 485 -11.65 -18.02 -4.37
N SER A 486 -10.75 -17.05 -4.45
CA SER A 486 -11.14 -15.64 -4.39
C SER A 486 -12.04 -15.29 -5.57
N VAL A 487 -13.06 -14.47 -5.33
CA VAL A 487 -14.02 -14.03 -6.34
C VAL A 487 -13.40 -12.96 -7.23
N ALA A 488 -12.77 -11.96 -6.62
CA ALA A 488 -12.05 -10.91 -7.32
C ALA A 488 -10.55 -11.22 -7.44
N GLN A 489 -9.93 -10.77 -8.52
CA GLN A 489 -8.47 -10.73 -8.68
C GLN A 489 -7.87 -9.45 -8.06
N THR A 490 -6.54 -9.39 -7.96
CA THR A 490 -5.86 -8.24 -7.35
C THR A 490 -6.05 -6.98 -8.18
N GLY A 491 -6.50 -5.90 -7.56
CA GLY A 491 -6.80 -4.63 -8.20
C GLY A 491 -8.17 -4.56 -8.90
N GLU A 492 -9.00 -5.59 -8.78
CA GLU A 492 -10.39 -5.56 -9.23
C GLU A 492 -11.33 -4.94 -8.19
N VAL A 493 -12.57 -4.62 -8.61
CA VAL A 493 -13.62 -4.17 -7.68
C VAL A 493 -13.88 -5.24 -6.62
N SER A 494 -14.00 -4.84 -5.36
CA SER A 494 -14.34 -5.77 -4.29
C SER A 494 -15.75 -6.33 -4.55
N PRO A 495 -16.00 -7.65 -4.38
CA PRO A 495 -17.33 -8.22 -4.51
C PRO A 495 -18.35 -7.55 -3.58
N HIS A 496 -17.87 -6.96 -2.48
CA HIS A 496 -18.67 -6.22 -1.51
C HIS A 496 -19.12 -4.83 -1.99
N SER A 497 -18.49 -4.25 -3.02
CA SER A 497 -18.77 -2.87 -3.43
C SER A 497 -20.03 -2.77 -4.28
N ARG A 498 -20.86 -1.76 -3.98
CA ARG A 498 -21.85 -1.22 -4.92
C ARG A 498 -21.19 -0.32 -5.96
N CYS A 499 -21.97 0.14 -6.93
CA CYS A 499 -21.54 1.09 -7.95
C CYS A 499 -22.43 2.36 -7.97
N GLY A 500 -21.91 3.45 -8.51
CA GLY A 500 -22.70 4.67 -8.69
C GLY A 500 -23.46 4.74 -10.02
N TYR A 501 -23.82 5.97 -10.37
CA TYR A 501 -24.48 6.31 -11.64
C TYR A 501 -23.51 7.10 -12.52
N PRO A 502 -23.22 6.67 -13.76
CA PRO A 502 -22.22 7.34 -14.60
C PRO A 502 -22.60 8.76 -15.04
N GLN A 503 -23.90 9.13 -15.01
CA GLN A 503 -24.42 10.38 -15.57
C GLN A 503 -24.67 11.49 -14.52
N HIS A 504 -24.51 11.21 -13.22
CA HIS A 504 -24.80 12.15 -12.12
C HIS A 504 -23.86 11.89 -10.96
N PRO A 505 -23.36 12.94 -10.29
CA PRO A 505 -21.90 13.15 -10.11
C PRO A 505 -21.12 11.85 -9.91
N ILE A 506 -19.95 11.73 -10.52
CA ILE A 506 -19.15 10.49 -10.51
C ILE A 506 -18.98 9.96 -9.08
N LYS A 507 -19.61 8.81 -8.82
CA LYS A 507 -19.59 8.08 -7.56
C LYS A 507 -19.29 6.60 -7.81
N PRO A 508 -18.50 5.92 -6.97
CA PRO A 508 -17.68 6.52 -5.91
C PRO A 508 -16.65 7.47 -6.53
N GLU A 509 -16.03 8.36 -5.76
CA GLU A 509 -14.87 9.10 -6.27
C GLU A 509 -13.60 8.26 -6.19
N LEU A 510 -13.49 7.43 -5.15
CA LEU A 510 -12.30 6.64 -4.86
C LEU A 510 -12.68 5.20 -4.52
N VAL A 511 -11.74 4.29 -4.73
CA VAL A 511 -11.79 2.92 -4.23
C VAL A 511 -10.55 2.63 -3.40
N LEU A 512 -10.72 1.91 -2.29
CA LEU A 512 -9.63 1.42 -1.44
C LEU A 512 -9.90 -0.03 -1.02
N GLU A 513 -8.89 -0.70 -0.44
CA GLU A 513 -9.01 -2.09 0.03
C GLU A 513 -10.24 -2.27 0.95
N GLY A 514 -11.17 -3.13 0.50
CA GLY A 514 -12.36 -3.53 1.25
C GLY A 514 -12.47 -5.04 1.44
N GLY A 515 -11.46 -5.81 1.09
CA GLY A 515 -11.45 -7.27 1.17
C GLY A 515 -12.19 -7.94 0.01
N ASN A 516 -12.19 -9.27 0.06
CA ASN A 516 -12.67 -10.14 -0.99
C ASN A 516 -13.67 -11.17 -0.42
N VAL A 517 -14.12 -12.09 -1.25
CA VAL A 517 -15.00 -13.20 -0.87
C VAL A 517 -14.38 -14.48 -1.42
N ALA A 518 -14.40 -15.55 -0.62
CA ALA A 518 -14.05 -16.88 -1.09
C ALA A 518 -15.30 -17.59 -1.61
N PHE A 519 -15.18 -18.38 -2.67
CA PHE A 519 -16.30 -19.11 -3.25
C PHE A 519 -15.84 -20.43 -3.84
N ASP A 520 -16.50 -21.53 -3.47
CA ASP A 520 -16.24 -22.88 -3.97
C ASP A 520 -17.20 -23.30 -5.11
N GLY A 521 -18.02 -22.36 -5.58
CA GLY A 521 -19.11 -22.61 -6.53
C GLY A 521 -20.46 -22.92 -5.89
N LYS A 522 -20.53 -23.06 -4.55
CA LYS A 522 -21.75 -23.38 -3.80
C LYS A 522 -22.03 -22.38 -2.68
N VAL A 523 -21.04 -22.09 -1.84
CA VAL A 523 -21.20 -21.26 -0.64
C VAL A 523 -20.18 -20.13 -0.67
N PRO A 524 -20.61 -18.85 -0.70
CA PRO A 524 -19.71 -17.73 -0.51
C PRO A 524 -19.31 -17.60 0.96
N ASP A 525 -18.04 -17.32 1.22
CA ASP A 525 -17.50 -17.02 2.53
C ASP A 525 -16.79 -15.65 2.52
N PRO A 526 -17.43 -14.60 3.06
CA PRO A 526 -16.85 -13.27 3.14
C PRO A 526 -15.88 -13.07 4.32
N MET A 527 -15.71 -14.08 5.19
CA MET A 527 -14.99 -13.98 6.46
C MET A 527 -13.65 -14.74 6.46
N VAL A 528 -13.17 -15.18 5.31
CA VAL A 528 -11.84 -15.81 5.20
C VAL A 528 -10.77 -14.81 5.64
N PRO A 529 -9.96 -15.08 6.69
CA PRO A 529 -9.08 -14.08 7.29
C PRO A 529 -8.13 -13.40 6.30
N THR A 530 -7.51 -14.17 5.41
CA THR A 530 -6.58 -13.68 4.39
C THR A 530 -7.24 -12.84 3.29
N LEU A 531 -8.58 -12.89 3.18
CA LEU A 531 -9.38 -12.07 2.28
C LEU A 531 -9.99 -10.84 2.96
N THR A 532 -9.74 -10.66 4.26
CA THR A 532 -10.29 -9.56 5.07
C THR A 532 -9.16 -8.76 5.72
N GLN A 533 -9.53 -7.65 6.36
CA GLN A 533 -8.60 -6.82 7.13
C GLN A 533 -8.79 -7.09 8.62
N ILE A 534 -7.71 -7.09 9.39
CA ILE A 534 -7.77 -7.19 10.85
C ILE A 534 -8.04 -5.82 11.46
N SER A 535 -8.89 -5.78 12.50
CA SER A 535 -9.24 -4.56 13.21
C SER A 535 -9.53 -4.81 14.70
N THR A 536 -9.77 -3.75 15.47
CA THR A 536 -10.10 -3.83 16.91
C THR A 536 -11.54 -4.30 17.14
N GLY A 537 -11.70 -5.24 18.07
CA GLY A 537 -12.98 -5.84 18.44
C GLY A 537 -13.56 -5.26 19.73
N ARG A 538 -14.88 -5.03 19.77
CA ARG A 538 -15.53 -4.46 20.96
C ARG A 538 -15.38 -5.29 22.23
N ASN A 539 -15.33 -6.62 22.11
CA ASN A 539 -15.23 -7.55 23.24
C ASN A 539 -13.76 -7.82 23.56
N PHE A 540 -12.99 -6.76 23.82
CA PHE A 540 -11.52 -6.82 23.87
C PHE A 540 -10.94 -7.65 25.01
N THR A 541 -11.75 -8.10 25.95
CA THR A 541 -11.34 -9.04 27.00
C THR A 541 -11.32 -10.49 26.51
N ARG A 542 -11.97 -10.80 25.38
CA ARG A 542 -12.05 -12.16 24.81
C ARG A 542 -11.57 -12.20 23.35
N THR A 543 -11.98 -11.24 22.55
CA THR A 543 -11.70 -11.13 21.12
C THR A 543 -11.29 -9.68 20.81
N PRO A 544 -10.07 -9.25 21.18
CA PRO A 544 -9.60 -7.88 20.95
C PRO A 544 -9.34 -7.57 19.49
N ILE A 545 -9.05 -8.58 18.67
CA ILE A 545 -8.89 -8.42 17.23
C ILE A 545 -10.01 -9.17 16.52
N VAL A 546 -10.56 -8.55 15.50
CA VAL A 546 -11.66 -9.07 14.67
C VAL A 546 -11.34 -8.85 13.20
N LEU A 547 -12.10 -9.49 12.33
CA LEU A 547 -12.00 -9.29 10.88
C LEU A 547 -13.04 -8.25 10.44
N MET A 548 -12.65 -7.42 9.49
CA MET A 548 -13.49 -6.40 8.87
C MET A 548 -13.30 -6.40 7.35
N HIS A 549 -14.40 -6.23 6.63
CA HIS A 549 -14.44 -6.19 5.17
C HIS A 549 -15.55 -5.25 4.70
N GLY A 550 -15.72 -5.15 3.39
CA GLY A 550 -16.68 -4.31 2.72
C GLY A 550 -16.25 -2.85 2.58
N THR A 551 -17.18 -2.05 2.08
CA THR A 551 -16.98 -0.61 1.82
C THR A 551 -16.77 0.19 3.10
N SER A 552 -17.17 -0.35 4.25
CA SER A 552 -16.82 0.23 5.55
C SER A 552 -15.31 0.23 5.80
N ALA A 553 -14.64 -0.89 5.51
CA ALA A 553 -13.19 -1.00 5.66
C ALA A 553 -12.46 -0.04 4.72
N ALA A 554 -12.92 0.05 3.46
CA ALA A 554 -12.38 1.01 2.49
C ALA A 554 -12.55 2.48 2.95
N ALA A 555 -13.71 2.83 3.51
CA ALA A 555 -13.95 4.18 4.04
C ALA A 555 -13.10 4.50 5.28
N ALA A 556 -12.85 3.53 6.16
CA ALA A 556 -11.92 3.69 7.27
C ALA A 556 -10.49 3.96 6.79
N ASN A 557 -10.03 3.20 5.79
CA ASN A 557 -8.73 3.43 5.15
C ASN A 557 -8.64 4.82 4.50
N ALA A 558 -9.72 5.30 3.87
CA ALA A 558 -9.78 6.66 3.34
C ALA A 558 -9.74 7.73 4.44
N ALA A 559 -10.34 7.48 5.60
CA ALA A 559 -10.27 8.37 6.74
C ALA A 559 -8.84 8.45 7.32
N PHE A 560 -8.15 7.31 7.43
CA PHE A 560 -6.73 7.26 7.78
C PHE A 560 -5.88 8.08 6.80
N PHE A 561 -6.08 7.89 5.49
CA PHE A 561 -5.40 8.65 4.43
C PHE A 561 -5.62 10.16 4.58
N ALA A 562 -6.88 10.58 4.72
CA ALA A 562 -7.26 11.98 4.85
C ALA A 562 -6.69 12.64 6.11
N ALA A 563 -6.68 11.93 7.24
CA ALA A 563 -6.13 12.42 8.49
C ALA A 563 -4.61 12.65 8.39
N ASN A 564 -3.89 11.72 7.76
CA ASN A 564 -2.44 11.85 7.54
C ASN A 564 -2.09 12.98 6.56
N LEU A 565 -2.90 13.18 5.52
CA LEU A 565 -2.75 14.36 4.66
C LEU A 565 -2.99 15.66 5.43
N ARG A 566 -4.04 15.72 6.26
CA ARG A 566 -4.30 16.89 7.12
C ARG A 566 -3.19 17.13 8.12
N ARG A 567 -2.60 16.07 8.68
CA ARG A 567 -1.46 16.18 9.61
C ARG A 567 -0.25 16.80 8.91
N THR A 568 0.03 16.36 7.69
CA THR A 568 1.15 16.87 6.89
C THR A 568 0.89 18.28 6.36
N HIS A 569 -0.36 18.59 6.01
CA HIS A 569 -0.79 19.86 5.45
C HIS A 569 -1.92 20.50 6.28
N PRO A 570 -1.66 20.91 7.54
CA PRO A 570 -2.71 21.33 8.49
C PRO A 570 -3.45 22.61 8.08
N HIS A 571 -2.85 23.43 7.22
CA HIS A 571 -3.43 24.68 6.76
C HIS A 571 -4.32 24.55 5.52
N LEU A 572 -4.42 23.34 4.94
CA LEU A 572 -5.25 23.13 3.76
C LEU A 572 -6.73 23.04 4.10
N LYS A 573 -7.55 23.60 3.21
CA LYS A 573 -9.01 23.48 3.28
C LYS A 573 -9.47 22.04 3.06
N ALA A 574 -10.66 21.72 3.57
CA ALA A 574 -11.26 20.40 3.44
C ALA A 574 -11.38 19.96 1.96
N GLU A 575 -11.79 20.88 1.10
CA GLU A 575 -11.95 20.67 -0.34
C GLU A 575 -10.61 20.39 -1.02
N THR A 576 -9.53 21.03 -0.55
CA THR A 576 -8.18 20.82 -1.07
C THR A 576 -7.64 19.46 -0.66
N ILE A 577 -7.88 19.02 0.58
CA ILE A 577 -7.55 17.65 1.00
C ILE A 577 -8.32 16.63 0.16
N ARG A 578 -9.64 16.83 -0.01
CA ARG A 578 -10.48 15.99 -0.89
C ARG A 578 -9.93 15.95 -2.33
N ALA A 579 -9.55 17.11 -2.88
CA ALA A 579 -9.00 17.21 -4.22
C ALA A 579 -7.66 16.48 -4.33
N LEU A 580 -6.76 16.61 -3.36
CA LEU A 580 -5.49 15.88 -3.36
C LEU A 580 -5.70 14.37 -3.37
N MET A 581 -6.65 13.85 -2.58
CA MET A 581 -7.00 12.43 -2.62
C MET A 581 -7.48 12.01 -4.01
N VAL A 582 -8.45 12.72 -4.58
CA VAL A 582 -9.03 12.40 -5.90
C VAL A 582 -8.01 12.53 -7.04
N HIS A 583 -7.20 13.59 -7.05
CA HIS A 583 -6.20 13.83 -8.09
C HIS A 583 -4.96 12.93 -7.97
N SER A 584 -4.78 12.27 -6.82
CA SER A 584 -3.75 11.24 -6.64
C SER A 584 -4.20 9.85 -7.10
N ALA A 585 -5.46 9.70 -7.52
CA ALA A 585 -6.01 8.42 -7.90
C ALA A 585 -5.72 8.05 -9.35
N GLU A 586 -5.43 6.76 -9.57
CA GLU A 586 -5.15 6.21 -10.88
C GLU A 586 -5.91 4.89 -11.10
N TRP A 587 -6.24 4.60 -12.36
CA TRP A 587 -6.77 3.29 -12.75
C TRP A 587 -5.61 2.35 -13.07
N SER A 588 -5.60 1.19 -12.42
CA SER A 588 -4.68 0.12 -12.78
C SER A 588 -5.07 -0.53 -14.12
N GLU A 589 -4.14 -1.26 -14.72
CA GLU A 589 -4.42 -2.08 -15.90
C GLU A 589 -5.55 -3.08 -15.64
N THR A 590 -5.60 -3.67 -14.45
CA THR A 590 -6.69 -4.56 -14.01
C THR A 590 -8.04 -3.87 -14.04
N MET A 591 -8.16 -2.65 -13.49
CA MET A 591 -9.41 -1.89 -13.51
C MET A 591 -9.85 -1.58 -14.94
N MET A 592 -8.91 -1.20 -15.80
CA MET A 592 -9.19 -0.90 -17.19
C MET A 592 -9.63 -2.13 -17.99
N ALA A 593 -9.05 -3.30 -17.68
CA ALA A 593 -9.42 -4.57 -18.28
C ALA A 593 -10.78 -5.07 -17.78
N GLN A 594 -11.06 -4.96 -16.47
CA GLN A 594 -12.33 -5.38 -15.88
C GLN A 594 -13.50 -4.51 -16.35
N ALA A 595 -13.30 -3.20 -16.48
CA ALA A 595 -14.28 -2.24 -16.98
C ALA A 595 -13.72 -1.45 -18.18
N PRO A 596 -13.76 -2.01 -19.40
CA PRO A 596 -13.24 -1.35 -20.60
C PRO A 596 -14.10 -0.16 -21.02
N VAL A 597 -15.39 -0.19 -20.70
CA VAL A 597 -16.33 0.93 -20.91
C VAL A 597 -16.11 1.96 -19.82
N LYS A 598 -15.84 3.21 -20.21
CA LYS A 598 -15.50 4.29 -19.27
C LYS A 598 -16.61 4.55 -18.24
N ASP A 599 -17.87 4.48 -18.65
CA ASP A 599 -19.01 4.72 -17.76
C ASP A 599 -19.12 3.64 -16.66
N ASP A 600 -18.95 2.37 -17.01
CA ASP A 600 -18.90 1.27 -16.04
C ASP A 600 -17.70 1.40 -15.11
N ARG A 601 -16.55 1.82 -15.67
CA ARG A 601 -15.34 2.06 -14.89
C ARG A 601 -15.52 3.17 -13.87
N LEU A 602 -16.11 4.30 -14.28
CA LEU A 602 -16.43 5.40 -13.37
C LEU A 602 -17.45 4.96 -12.31
N ALA A 603 -18.45 4.15 -12.68
CA ALA A 603 -19.45 3.65 -11.74
C ALA A 603 -18.85 2.69 -10.69
N LEU A 604 -17.88 1.85 -11.06
CA LEU A 604 -17.25 0.89 -10.15
C LEU A 604 -16.10 1.51 -9.34
N PHE A 605 -15.24 2.28 -10.01
CA PHE A 605 -13.95 2.70 -9.47
C PHE A 605 -13.82 4.20 -9.24
N GLY A 606 -14.74 5.02 -9.76
CA GLY A 606 -14.56 6.46 -9.74
C GLY A 606 -13.28 6.86 -10.48
N TYR A 607 -12.44 7.63 -9.80
CA TYR A 607 -11.12 8.05 -10.29
C TYR A 607 -10.01 7.02 -10.00
N GLY A 608 -10.33 5.90 -9.34
CA GLY A 608 -9.40 4.81 -9.06
C GLY A 608 -8.90 4.78 -7.63
N GLU A 609 -7.75 4.16 -7.45
CA GLU A 609 -7.10 4.02 -6.13
C GLU A 609 -6.16 5.19 -5.86
N PRO A 610 -6.31 5.92 -4.73
CA PRO A 610 -5.48 7.08 -4.42
C PRO A 610 -4.05 6.67 -4.00
N ASN A 611 -3.04 7.37 -4.51
CA ASN A 611 -1.65 7.22 -4.09
C ASN A 611 -1.26 8.28 -3.04
N PHE A 612 -0.91 7.84 -1.83
CA PHE A 612 -0.60 8.76 -0.73
C PHE A 612 0.62 9.64 -1.01
N GLN A 613 1.71 9.08 -1.55
CA GLN A 613 2.91 9.85 -1.88
C GLN A 613 2.62 10.91 -2.95
N TYR A 614 1.71 10.61 -3.88
CA TYR A 614 1.30 11.56 -4.91
C TYR A 614 0.49 12.74 -4.36
N ALA A 615 -0.38 12.45 -3.40
CA ALA A 615 -1.17 13.46 -2.71
C ALA A 615 -0.33 14.30 -1.74
N GLU A 616 0.67 13.70 -1.10
CA GLU A 616 1.43 14.33 -0.01
C GLU A 616 2.53 15.29 -0.52
N ARG A 617 3.28 14.90 -1.56
CA ARG A 617 4.54 15.57 -1.93
C ARG A 617 4.74 15.66 -3.45
N CYS A 618 5.65 16.55 -3.85
CA CYS A 618 6.24 16.56 -5.19
C CYS A 618 7.49 15.66 -5.23
N ALA A 619 7.87 15.24 -6.43
CA ALA A 619 9.13 14.60 -6.74
C ALA A 619 9.81 15.34 -7.91
N ARG A 620 11.08 15.05 -8.19
CA ARG A 620 11.85 15.73 -9.25
C ARG A 620 11.17 15.69 -10.61
N GLU A 621 10.49 14.59 -10.91
CA GLU A 621 9.75 14.32 -12.14
C GLU A 621 8.24 14.61 -12.03
N ARG A 622 7.73 15.01 -10.86
CA ARG A 622 6.29 15.19 -10.61
C ARG A 622 6.00 16.39 -9.70
N ALA A 623 5.29 17.39 -10.23
CA ALA A 623 4.87 18.57 -9.48
C ALA A 623 3.37 18.58 -9.22
N THR A 624 2.97 18.67 -7.95
CA THR A 624 1.59 18.92 -7.54
C THR A 624 1.44 20.40 -7.19
N VAL A 625 0.65 21.13 -7.97
CA VAL A 625 0.38 22.56 -7.78
C VAL A 625 -1.00 22.75 -7.15
N VAL A 626 -1.04 23.40 -6.00
CA VAL A 626 -2.27 23.71 -5.29
C VAL A 626 -2.61 25.19 -5.42
N ILE A 627 -3.85 25.44 -5.85
CA ILE A 627 -4.44 26.77 -5.98
C ILE A 627 -5.75 26.75 -5.19
N GLU A 628 -5.82 27.54 -4.12
CA GLU A 628 -7.06 27.79 -3.39
C GLU A 628 -7.65 29.14 -3.79
N GLY A 629 -8.97 29.18 -3.98
CA GLY A 629 -9.70 30.40 -4.33
C GLY A 629 -11.16 30.32 -3.92
N SER A 630 -11.92 31.33 -4.29
CA SER A 630 -13.38 31.36 -4.13
C SER A 630 -14.02 31.38 -5.51
N MET A 631 -14.98 30.48 -5.76
CA MET A 631 -15.88 30.59 -6.91
C MET A 631 -17.13 31.36 -6.47
N PRO A 632 -17.49 32.49 -7.10
CA PRO A 632 -18.76 33.13 -6.83
C PRO A 632 -19.91 32.19 -7.26
N ASN A 633 -21.04 32.28 -6.57
CA ASN A 633 -22.25 31.54 -6.95
C ASN A 633 -22.59 31.86 -8.42
N ALA A 634 -22.78 30.83 -9.24
CA ALA A 634 -23.26 31.01 -10.60
C ALA A 634 -24.72 31.47 -10.55
N PHE A 635 -25.03 32.60 -11.20
CA PHE A 635 -26.41 33.01 -11.45
C PHE A 635 -26.83 32.51 -12.84
N LEU A 636 -28.02 31.94 -12.95
CA LEU A 636 -28.66 31.74 -14.25
C LEU A 636 -28.99 33.11 -14.83
N ASP A 637 -28.18 33.56 -15.79
CA ASP A 637 -28.47 34.74 -16.59
C ASP A 637 -29.69 34.42 -17.48
N LYS A 638 -30.88 34.88 -17.07
CA LYS A 638 -32.13 34.62 -17.79
C LYS A 638 -32.20 35.31 -19.16
N ASP A 639 -31.26 36.21 -19.46
CA ASP A 639 -31.26 37.00 -20.70
C ASP A 639 -30.18 36.60 -21.73
N LYS A 640 -29.41 35.52 -21.49
CA LYS A 640 -28.42 35.03 -22.46
C LYS A 640 -28.40 33.51 -22.62
N MET A 641 -29.37 32.95 -23.34
CA MET A 641 -29.11 31.74 -24.15
C MET A 641 -28.23 32.13 -25.34
N THR A 642 -26.93 32.31 -25.08
CA THR A 642 -25.77 32.13 -25.96
C THR A 642 -24.61 32.92 -25.37
N CYS A 643 -23.57 32.24 -24.90
CA CYS A 643 -22.23 32.83 -24.78
C CYS A 643 -21.17 31.72 -24.88
N SER A 644 -20.56 31.66 -26.07
CA SER A 644 -19.14 31.32 -26.21
C SER A 644 -18.30 32.33 -25.42
N PRO A 645 -17.18 31.94 -24.76
CA PRO A 645 -16.33 32.90 -24.07
C PRO A 645 -15.53 33.73 -25.08
N PHE A 646 -16.01 34.94 -25.36
CA PHE A 646 -15.24 35.96 -26.05
C PHE A 646 -14.20 36.57 -25.10
N PHE A 647 -12.92 36.34 -25.41
CA PHE A 647 -11.79 37.05 -24.81
C PHE A 647 -11.57 38.37 -25.56
N GLU A 648 -11.66 39.51 -24.86
CA GLU A 648 -11.23 40.80 -25.41
C GLU A 648 -9.70 40.94 -25.41
N PRO A 649 -9.08 41.39 -26.53
CA PRO A 649 -7.65 41.66 -26.60
C PRO A 649 -7.34 43.10 -26.20
N VAL A 650 -6.40 43.31 -25.28
CA VAL A 650 -5.86 44.66 -25.02
C VAL A 650 -4.33 44.70 -25.08
N LYS A 651 -3.92 45.69 -25.89
CA LYS A 651 -2.68 46.41 -26.19
C LYS A 651 -1.41 46.20 -25.32
N LYS A 652 -0.29 46.13 -26.07
CA LYS A 652 1.13 46.19 -25.68
C LYS A 652 1.50 47.37 -24.77
N LEU A 653 2.49 47.15 -23.89
CA LEU A 653 3.61 48.02 -23.46
C LEU A 653 4.27 47.36 -22.22
N ASP A 654 5.46 47.69 -21.75
CA ASP A 654 6.81 47.59 -22.31
C ASP A 654 7.73 47.35 -21.09
N SER A 655 8.82 46.59 -21.28
CA SER A 655 10.00 46.43 -20.40
C SER A 655 9.84 45.82 -18.98
N PHE A 656 10.71 44.82 -18.72
CA PHE A 656 10.96 44.19 -17.42
C PHE A 656 12.31 44.65 -16.86
N THR A 657 12.40 44.74 -15.53
CA THR A 657 13.63 44.57 -14.75
C THR A 657 13.41 43.45 -13.74
N TRP A 658 14.46 42.63 -13.57
CA TRP A 658 14.49 41.28 -12.98
C TRP A 658 14.09 41.18 -11.51
#